data_AF-A0A6A6HQD8-F1
#
_entry.id   AF-A0A6A6HQD8-F1
#
_cell.length_a   1.000
_cell.length_b   1.000
_cell.length_c   1.000
_cell.angle_alpha   90.00
_cell.angle_beta   90.00
_cell.angle_gamma   90.00
#
_symmetry.space_group_name_H-M   'P 1'
#
loop_
_entity.id
_entity.type
_entity.pdbx_description
1 polymer ?
#
loop_
_entity_poly.entity_id
_entity_poly.type
_entity_poly.pdbx_seq_one_letter_code
_entity_poly.pdbx_strand_id
1 'polypeptide(L)'
;MSLGFAIGCSWNEPDKNVFWVSGKPGAGKSTLMKFLAHHPRLREHLQLWVGTRSLLVIDYYFWRLGSTALQRSLNGLLRSLLYQVFRAYPDLIDQAFPNQDWMTGGPQYEFPQDALREALRIVLQKATENDFRLLFFIDGLDEFGDRSELDDLNNPDDQGLYARNLIDILRIFYDSPAVKLCVSSRPLNAFKIQFGQTHERCFHLHELTKDDIKAYIHETLGQNETYRRLASKDPEYAALVAEMIEAAQGVFLWVYLASNSLLEGITNADRIWDLRKRLRDLPHSLGAMYARILSTIEPRYRRIAARTLLLVSLRKQGCHVMHYLCLDDASREWSVDDLLRLEEQLPNWVNARCKCLLEVSDTKRAVTQEINNDHARRIVRLYSELLQPIHRTVVEYLNEQTVQRELRVQAKLSTSIDELMAKTSLASIRTLVLILEQLPHLYDPTDEQKEPKWAKTSLSLLEEVARFGSWTEDLEPGYASKHWTELELITRGSVIHGEPLLSFLVRSKLLLVIFECHPSPNLRIIDLAIVHNASKLVKHELDRAPALIATVPGGLPPLYLALMKACWSPEKGNLIPPTVELLLERGADPNEPCAGSTPWKAFLMLQVCFDTVLGKRWNKTGPLVWDFLKHGADLTVSCHLSATGISHPHDPARIVPADGSIRVLLSDHHEKYGIKNFSLSAAAIVRYVMEEPEVASSSAAYLIPPVAEEDSVAAVLRRIAREISVTEGVLDPHNRE
;
A
#
# COMPACT_ATOMS: atom_id res chain seq x y z
N MET A 1 22.57 -6.46 27.15
CA MET A 1 22.44 -7.54 28.17
C MET A 1 21.64 -7.10 29.39
N SER A 2 21.85 -5.89 29.92
CA SER A 2 21.09 -5.31 31.04
C SER A 2 19.59 -5.15 30.80
N LEU A 3 19.14 -4.98 29.54
CA LEU A 3 17.72 -4.77 29.24
C LEU A 3 16.87 -6.05 29.21
N GLY A 4 17.42 -7.16 28.70
CA GLY A 4 16.78 -8.48 28.83
C GLY A 4 16.65 -8.88 30.30
N PHE A 5 17.62 -8.47 31.12
CA PHE A 5 17.58 -8.62 32.58
C PHE A 5 16.51 -7.72 33.21
N ALA A 6 16.37 -6.45 32.80
CA ALA A 6 15.33 -5.56 33.32
C ALA A 6 13.91 -6.05 32.97
N ILE A 7 13.67 -6.44 31.70
CA ILE A 7 12.39 -7.00 31.21
C ILE A 7 12.14 -8.42 31.79
N GLY A 8 13.19 -9.14 32.17
CA GLY A 8 13.06 -10.44 32.83
C GLY A 8 12.81 -10.33 34.33
N CYS A 9 13.42 -9.36 35.03
CA CYS A 9 13.41 -9.26 36.49
C CYS A 9 12.26 -8.43 37.06
N SER A 10 11.88 -7.30 36.45
CA SER A 10 10.77 -6.46 36.97
C SER A 10 9.37 -6.98 36.59
N TRP A 11 9.34 -8.04 35.79
CA TRP A 11 8.16 -8.59 35.13
C TRP A 11 7.70 -9.92 35.74
N ASN A 12 8.26 -10.31 36.89
CA ASN A 12 7.91 -11.57 37.56
C ASN A 12 6.73 -11.46 38.51
N GLU A 13 6.11 -10.29 38.65
CA GLU A 13 4.87 -10.13 39.43
C GLU A 13 3.65 -10.55 38.59
N PRO A 14 2.85 -11.54 39.02
CA PRO A 14 1.68 -12.05 38.28
C PRO A 14 0.59 -11.02 37.99
N ASP A 15 0.57 -9.90 38.71
CA ASP A 15 -0.54 -8.94 38.70
C ASP A 15 -0.30 -7.75 37.76
N LYS A 16 0.82 -7.75 37.00
CA LYS A 16 1.31 -6.58 36.25
C LYS A 16 1.83 -6.95 34.87
N ASN A 17 0.95 -6.88 33.88
CA ASN A 17 1.20 -7.42 32.55
C ASN A 17 1.84 -6.45 31.55
N VAL A 18 2.04 -5.17 31.89
CA VAL A 18 2.50 -4.15 30.93
C VAL A 18 3.89 -3.60 31.26
N PHE A 19 4.75 -3.51 30.25
CA PHE A 19 5.99 -2.74 30.25
C PHE A 19 5.92 -1.64 29.21
N TRP A 20 6.38 -0.45 29.56
CA TRP A 20 6.39 0.69 28.64
C TRP A 20 7.79 1.18 28.32
N VAL A 21 8.14 1.17 27.03
CA VAL A 21 9.35 1.76 26.47
C VAL A 21 9.03 3.17 25.97
N SER A 22 9.44 4.16 26.75
CA SER A 22 9.30 5.58 26.44
C SER A 22 10.58 6.15 25.85
N GLY A 23 10.48 7.10 24.92
CA GLY A 23 11.68 7.75 24.39
C GLY A 23 11.41 8.83 23.36
N LYS A 24 12.38 9.74 23.22
CA LYS A 24 12.36 10.81 22.21
C LYS A 24 12.25 10.24 20.78
N PRO A 25 11.72 10.99 19.81
CA PRO A 25 11.79 10.61 18.39
C PRO A 25 13.26 10.41 17.96
N GLY A 26 13.53 9.37 17.18
CA GLY A 26 14.91 9.07 16.73
C GLY A 26 15.84 8.48 17.79
N ALA A 27 15.34 8.09 18.98
CA ALA A 27 16.13 7.43 20.03
C ALA A 27 16.32 5.90 19.83
N GLY A 28 15.75 5.30 18.77
CA GLY A 28 15.91 3.88 18.48
C GLY A 28 14.86 2.93 19.09
N LYS A 29 13.69 3.44 19.51
CA LYS A 29 12.60 2.61 20.12
C LYS A 29 12.20 1.43 19.24
N SER A 30 11.84 1.68 17.99
CA SER A 30 11.40 0.63 17.05
C SER A 30 12.51 -0.39 16.78
N THR A 31 13.77 0.07 16.69
CA THR A 31 14.95 -0.81 16.58
C THR A 31 15.07 -1.72 17.80
N LEU A 32 14.90 -1.16 18.99
CA LEU A 32 14.93 -1.92 20.23
C LEU A 32 13.78 -2.93 20.32
N MET A 33 12.55 -2.52 20.02
CA MET A 33 11.37 -3.41 20.05
C MET A 33 11.56 -4.61 19.12
N LYS A 34 12.02 -4.36 17.87
CA LYS A 34 12.35 -5.43 16.90
C LYS A 34 13.44 -6.35 17.40
N PHE A 35 14.51 -5.78 17.96
CA PHE A 35 15.63 -6.55 18.51
C PHE A 35 15.16 -7.46 19.65
N LEU A 36 14.35 -6.94 20.58
CA LEU A 36 13.85 -7.70 21.72
C LEU A 36 12.93 -8.85 21.30
N ALA A 37 11.96 -8.59 20.42
CA ALA A 37 11.00 -9.60 19.97
C ALA A 37 11.67 -10.82 19.33
N HIS A 38 12.83 -10.63 18.70
CA HIS A 38 13.58 -11.68 18.00
C HIS A 38 14.86 -12.11 18.72
N HIS A 39 15.08 -11.65 19.96
CA HIS A 39 16.34 -11.94 20.65
C HIS A 39 16.40 -13.41 21.08
N PRO A 40 17.47 -14.17 20.73
CA PRO A 40 17.56 -15.60 21.04
C PRO A 40 17.43 -15.93 22.52
N ARG A 41 17.95 -15.05 23.39
CA ARG A 41 17.89 -15.24 24.86
C ARG A 41 16.59 -14.74 25.51
N LEU A 42 15.61 -14.25 24.75
CA LEU A 42 14.38 -13.70 25.34
C LEU A 42 13.69 -14.74 26.25
N ARG A 43 13.59 -16.00 25.81
CA ARG A 43 12.99 -17.08 26.60
C ARG A 43 13.72 -17.32 27.92
N GLU A 44 15.06 -17.30 27.92
CA GLU A 44 15.87 -17.49 29.13
C GLU A 44 15.52 -16.45 30.20
N HIS A 45 15.33 -15.19 29.79
CA HIS A 45 14.99 -14.10 30.70
C HIS A 45 13.54 -14.18 31.21
N LEU A 46 12.66 -14.88 30.49
CA LEU A 46 11.26 -15.07 30.85
C LEU A 46 11.00 -16.43 31.53
N GLN A 47 12.06 -17.20 31.82
CA GLN A 47 11.95 -18.59 32.28
C GLN A 47 11.13 -18.73 33.57
N LEU A 48 11.18 -17.77 34.49
CA LEU A 48 10.39 -17.79 35.72
C LEU A 48 8.88 -17.69 35.46
N TRP A 49 8.48 -16.86 34.48
CA TRP A 49 7.07 -16.68 34.11
C TRP A 49 6.57 -17.78 33.17
N VAL A 50 7.40 -18.18 32.21
CA VAL A 50 7.06 -19.22 31.23
C VAL A 50 7.07 -20.60 31.87
N GLY A 51 8.05 -20.91 32.71
CA GLY A 51 8.24 -22.23 33.30
C GLY A 51 8.44 -23.30 32.22
N THR A 52 7.65 -24.38 32.30
CA THR A 52 7.65 -25.47 31.32
C THR A 52 6.78 -25.21 30.09
N ARG A 53 6.06 -24.08 30.06
CA ARG A 53 5.03 -23.79 29.05
C ARG A 53 5.61 -23.37 27.71
N SER A 54 4.78 -23.45 26.68
CA SER A 54 5.11 -22.85 25.37
C SER A 54 5.03 -21.32 25.46
N LEU A 55 5.93 -20.62 24.76
CA LEU A 55 5.91 -19.15 24.67
C LEU A 55 5.71 -18.77 23.21
N LEU A 56 4.67 -17.98 22.93
CA LEU A 56 4.47 -17.35 21.64
C LEU A 56 4.76 -15.85 21.77
N VAL A 57 5.70 -15.37 20.96
CA VAL A 57 6.02 -13.94 20.84
C VAL A 57 5.31 -13.40 19.62
N ILE A 58 4.60 -12.30 19.80
CA ILE A 58 3.75 -11.66 18.80
C ILE A 58 4.19 -10.20 18.74
N ASP A 59 4.37 -9.66 17.55
CA ASP A 59 4.71 -8.25 17.40
C ASP A 59 3.83 -7.50 16.41
N TYR A 60 3.73 -6.19 16.65
CA TYR A 60 3.05 -5.26 15.77
C TYR A 60 3.71 -3.89 15.86
N TYR A 61 3.86 -3.24 14.71
CA TYR A 61 4.48 -1.93 14.59
C TYR A 61 3.49 -1.00 13.92
N PHE A 62 2.96 -0.04 14.67
CA PHE A 62 2.17 1.03 14.07
C PHE A 62 3.06 1.80 13.10
N TRP A 63 2.52 2.10 11.92
CA TRP A 63 3.21 2.91 10.94
C TRP A 63 2.29 4.00 10.42
N ARG A 64 2.43 5.20 10.97
CA ARG A 64 1.59 6.36 10.58
C ARG A 64 1.74 6.74 9.10
N LEU A 65 2.91 6.53 8.53
CA LEU A 65 3.21 6.79 7.11
C LEU A 65 2.95 5.55 6.23
N GLY A 66 2.28 4.53 6.79
CA GLY A 66 1.83 3.35 6.07
C GLY A 66 0.91 3.68 4.90
N SER A 67 0.93 2.84 3.87
CA SER A 67 0.21 3.04 2.61
C SER A 67 -1.24 2.59 2.70
N THR A 68 -1.56 1.82 3.75
CA THR A 68 -2.92 1.34 4.03
C THR A 68 -3.36 1.83 5.40
N ALA A 69 -4.64 2.17 5.52
CA ALA A 69 -5.23 2.55 6.81
C ALA A 69 -5.05 1.46 7.90
N LEU A 70 -4.99 0.19 7.49
CA LEU A 70 -4.73 -0.95 8.38
C LEU A 70 -3.40 -0.83 9.14
N GLN A 71 -2.36 -0.22 8.58
CA GLN A 71 -1.06 -0.08 9.26
C GLN A 71 -1.09 0.91 10.44
N ARG A 72 -2.19 1.65 10.61
CA ARG A 72 -2.36 2.64 11.70
C ARG A 72 -3.69 2.53 12.47
N SER A 73 -4.51 1.52 12.17
CA SER A 73 -5.86 1.35 12.74
C SER A 73 -5.93 0.22 13.76
N LEU A 74 -7.02 0.19 14.53
CA LEU A 74 -7.23 -0.90 15.49
C LEU A 74 -7.48 -2.23 14.77
N ASN A 75 -8.18 -2.22 13.64
CA ASN A 75 -8.43 -3.43 12.86
C ASN A 75 -7.12 -4.07 12.40
N GLY A 76 -6.14 -3.28 11.94
CA GLY A 76 -4.86 -3.85 11.55
C GLY A 76 -4.06 -4.40 12.73
N LEU A 77 -4.10 -3.75 13.90
CA LEU A 77 -3.54 -4.31 15.14
C LEU A 77 -4.18 -5.65 15.46
N LEU A 78 -5.51 -5.70 15.66
CA LEU A 78 -6.21 -6.91 16.06
C LEU A 78 -6.02 -8.06 15.07
N ARG A 79 -6.14 -7.79 13.76
CA ARG A 79 -5.93 -8.79 12.70
C ARG A 79 -4.51 -9.36 12.76
N SER A 80 -3.50 -8.51 12.93
CA SER A 80 -2.10 -8.96 12.97
C SER A 80 -1.79 -9.79 14.21
N LEU A 81 -2.32 -9.40 15.38
CA LEU A 81 -2.15 -10.15 16.63
C LEU A 81 -2.80 -11.53 16.52
N LEU A 82 -4.07 -11.56 16.10
CA LEU A 82 -4.84 -12.79 15.95
C LEU A 82 -4.24 -13.72 14.89
N TYR A 83 -3.82 -13.18 13.74
CA TYR A 83 -3.19 -13.96 12.68
C TYR A 83 -1.95 -14.71 13.18
N GLN A 84 -1.07 -14.03 13.93
CA GLN A 84 0.13 -14.66 14.50
C GLN A 84 -0.22 -15.75 15.52
N VAL A 85 -1.25 -15.53 16.35
CA VAL A 85 -1.74 -16.56 17.28
C VAL A 85 -2.29 -17.76 16.53
N PHE A 86 -3.21 -17.56 15.60
CA PHE A 86 -3.86 -18.67 14.88
C PHE A 86 -2.91 -19.44 13.99
N ARG A 87 -1.87 -18.78 13.47
CA ARG A 87 -0.80 -19.46 12.76
C ARG A 87 -0.04 -20.46 13.63
N ALA A 88 0.13 -20.15 14.92
CA ALA A 88 0.79 -21.03 15.88
C ALA A 88 -0.18 -22.05 16.53
N TYR A 89 -1.44 -21.66 16.74
CA TYR A 89 -2.49 -22.46 17.38
C TYR A 89 -3.78 -22.45 16.53
N PRO A 90 -3.83 -23.19 15.42
CA PRO A 90 -4.98 -23.21 14.52
C PRO A 90 -6.29 -23.65 15.19
N ASP A 91 -6.22 -24.53 16.19
CA ASP A 91 -7.37 -25.05 16.94
C ASP A 91 -8.16 -23.96 17.71
N LEU A 92 -7.58 -22.77 17.88
CA LEU A 92 -8.25 -21.63 18.50
C LEU A 92 -9.19 -20.89 17.52
N ILE A 93 -9.06 -21.10 16.20
CA ILE A 93 -9.85 -20.38 15.19
C ILE A 93 -11.35 -20.67 15.38
N ASP A 94 -11.72 -21.95 15.51
CA ASP A 94 -13.12 -22.36 15.66
C ASP A 94 -13.73 -21.87 16.98
N GLN A 95 -12.91 -21.74 18.01
CA GLN A 95 -13.34 -21.22 19.31
C GLN A 95 -13.51 -19.69 19.27
N ALA A 96 -12.61 -18.99 18.58
CA ALA A 96 -12.63 -17.54 18.47
C ALA A 96 -13.68 -17.03 17.48
N PHE A 97 -14.04 -17.84 16.47
CA PHE A 97 -15.04 -17.52 15.45
C PHE A 97 -16.03 -18.67 15.24
N PRO A 98 -16.90 -18.96 16.22
CA PRO A 98 -17.78 -20.14 16.20
C PRO A 98 -18.81 -20.11 15.06
N ASN A 99 -19.27 -18.91 14.67
CA ASN A 99 -20.25 -18.76 13.58
C ASN A 99 -19.63 -18.99 12.20
N GLN A 100 -18.29 -19.06 12.11
CA GLN A 100 -17.51 -19.30 10.90
C GLN A 100 -17.95 -18.47 9.67
N ASP A 101 -18.48 -17.26 9.91
CA ASP A 101 -19.00 -16.37 8.88
C ASP A 101 -17.98 -16.01 7.80
N TRP A 102 -16.70 -16.12 8.13
CA TRP A 102 -15.58 -15.89 7.24
C TRP A 102 -15.40 -16.99 6.20
N MET A 103 -15.81 -18.24 6.47
CA MET A 103 -15.69 -19.36 5.51
C MET A 103 -16.56 -19.15 4.27
N THR A 104 -17.74 -18.55 4.48
CA THR A 104 -18.66 -18.16 3.41
C THR A 104 -18.29 -16.80 2.81
N GLY A 105 -17.52 -15.96 3.53
CA GLY A 105 -17.10 -14.64 3.07
C GLY A 105 -15.84 -14.61 2.17
N GLY A 106 -15.04 -15.68 2.17
CA GLY A 106 -13.83 -15.81 1.36
C GLY A 106 -12.68 -14.86 1.78
N PRO A 107 -11.60 -14.75 0.96
CA PRO A 107 -10.42 -13.92 1.24
C PRO A 107 -10.71 -12.44 1.52
N GLN A 108 -11.84 -11.94 1.01
CA GLN A 108 -12.33 -10.57 1.12
C GLN A 108 -13.23 -10.31 2.34
N TYR A 109 -13.44 -11.31 3.20
CA TYR A 109 -14.23 -11.14 4.41
C TYR A 109 -13.56 -10.14 5.35
N GLU A 110 -14.27 -9.06 5.64
CA GLU A 110 -13.82 -8.08 6.61
C GLU A 110 -14.41 -8.41 7.96
N PHE A 111 -13.55 -8.92 8.84
CA PHE A 111 -13.93 -9.15 10.23
C PHE A 111 -14.36 -7.83 10.89
N PRO A 112 -15.59 -7.75 11.42
CA PRO A 112 -16.03 -6.62 12.23
C PRO A 112 -15.09 -6.41 13.42
N GLN A 113 -14.86 -5.16 13.78
CA GLN A 113 -13.96 -4.81 14.88
C GLN A 113 -14.36 -5.48 16.20
N ASP A 114 -15.66 -5.57 16.49
CA ASP A 114 -16.17 -6.20 17.70
C ASP A 114 -15.98 -7.72 17.69
N ALA A 115 -16.11 -8.37 16.53
CA ALA A 115 -15.79 -9.78 16.38
C ALA A 115 -14.29 -10.04 16.62
N LEU A 116 -13.41 -9.16 16.13
CA LEU A 116 -11.97 -9.24 16.38
C LEU A 116 -11.62 -9.03 17.85
N ARG A 117 -12.30 -8.11 18.54
CA ARG A 117 -12.13 -7.88 19.98
C ARG A 117 -12.55 -9.11 20.79
N GLU A 118 -13.70 -9.69 20.45
CA GLU A 118 -14.19 -10.89 21.14
C GLU A 118 -13.30 -12.10 20.88
N ALA A 119 -12.86 -12.29 19.63
CA ALA A 119 -11.89 -13.32 19.27
C ALA A 119 -10.60 -13.19 20.09
N LEU A 120 -10.08 -11.96 20.25
CA LEU A 120 -8.91 -11.71 21.09
C LEU A 120 -9.20 -12.04 22.56
N ARG A 121 -10.37 -11.65 23.09
CA ARG A 121 -10.79 -11.98 24.46
C ARG A 121 -10.77 -13.49 24.69
N ILE A 122 -11.32 -14.27 23.76
CA ILE A 122 -11.35 -15.74 23.80
C ILE A 122 -9.93 -16.30 23.78
N VAL A 123 -9.06 -15.80 22.89
CA VAL A 123 -7.65 -16.22 22.83
C VAL A 123 -6.92 -15.98 24.16
N LEU A 124 -7.08 -14.79 24.75
CA LEU A 124 -6.43 -14.45 26.02
C LEU A 124 -6.95 -15.30 27.19
N GLN A 125 -8.24 -15.64 27.18
CA GLN A 125 -8.83 -16.59 28.13
C GLN A 125 -8.25 -17.99 27.95
N LYS A 126 -8.17 -18.48 26.70
CA LYS A 126 -7.62 -19.81 26.38
C LYS A 126 -6.14 -19.94 26.69
N ALA A 127 -5.36 -18.86 26.59
CA ALA A 127 -3.97 -18.85 27.05
C ALA A 127 -3.85 -19.10 28.57
N THR A 128 -4.83 -18.67 29.34
CA THR A 128 -4.88 -18.93 30.80
C THR A 128 -5.28 -20.36 31.11
N GLU A 129 -6.21 -20.92 30.33
CA GLU A 129 -6.71 -22.30 30.49
C GLU A 129 -5.71 -23.36 30.00
N ASN A 130 -4.87 -23.03 29.02
CA ASN A 130 -3.96 -23.97 28.35
C ASN A 130 -2.48 -23.76 28.70
N ASP A 131 -1.61 -24.65 28.19
CA ASP A 131 -0.19 -24.68 28.53
C ASP A 131 0.70 -23.78 27.62
N PHE A 132 0.24 -22.56 27.36
CA PHE A 132 1.02 -21.56 26.63
C PHE A 132 0.95 -20.16 27.24
N ARG A 133 1.90 -19.31 26.83
CA ARG A 133 2.07 -17.93 27.28
C ARG A 133 2.21 -17.03 26.07
N LEU A 134 1.62 -15.85 26.15
CA LEU A 134 1.60 -14.86 25.06
C LEU A 134 2.37 -13.62 25.46
N LEU A 135 3.38 -13.26 24.68
CA LEU A 135 4.13 -12.02 24.83
C LEU A 135 3.90 -11.14 23.60
N PHE A 136 3.31 -9.97 23.82
CA PHE A 136 3.02 -8.99 22.80
C PHE A 136 4.05 -7.85 22.83
N PHE A 137 4.63 -7.52 21.67
CA PHE A 137 5.40 -6.31 21.44
C PHE A 137 4.61 -5.36 20.54
N ILE A 138 4.17 -4.21 21.06
CA ILE A 138 3.42 -3.21 20.28
C ILE A 138 4.20 -1.90 20.25
N ASP A 139 4.80 -1.58 19.10
CA ASP A 139 5.60 -0.38 18.90
C ASP A 139 4.78 0.77 18.32
N GLY A 140 5.06 1.98 18.80
CA GLY A 140 4.50 3.21 18.22
C GLY A 140 3.05 3.48 18.61
N LEU A 141 2.66 3.32 19.89
CA LEU A 141 1.30 3.66 20.32
C LEU A 141 0.93 5.13 20.02
N ASP A 142 1.91 6.03 19.98
CA ASP A 142 1.71 7.43 19.58
C ASP A 142 1.41 7.61 18.09
N GLU A 143 1.50 6.56 17.28
CA GLU A 143 1.21 6.56 15.84
C GLU A 143 -0.16 6.05 15.48
N PHE A 144 -0.89 5.47 16.45
CA PHE A 144 -2.28 5.08 16.28
C PHE A 144 -3.11 6.27 15.81
N GLY A 145 -3.91 6.02 14.79
CA GLY A 145 -4.73 7.03 14.15
C GLY A 145 -5.79 6.35 13.31
N ASP A 146 -6.85 5.89 13.97
CA ASP A 146 -8.09 5.43 13.33
C ASP A 146 -8.84 6.66 12.82
N ARG A 147 -8.29 7.28 11.77
CA ARG A 147 -8.80 8.50 11.12
C ARG A 147 -9.32 8.16 9.74
N SER A 148 -10.40 8.83 9.32
CA SER A 148 -10.72 8.91 7.90
C SER A 148 -9.58 9.66 7.17
N GLU A 149 -9.43 9.46 5.86
CA GLU A 149 -8.41 10.19 5.08
C GLU A 149 -8.64 11.71 5.05
N LEU A 150 -9.82 12.17 5.52
CA LEU A 150 -10.30 13.55 5.48
C LEU A 150 -10.07 14.34 6.79
N ASP A 151 -9.62 13.69 7.88
CA ASP A 151 -9.48 14.37 9.17
C ASP A 151 -8.14 15.10 9.32
N ASP A 152 -8.22 16.42 9.31
CA ASP A 152 -7.14 17.40 9.40
C ASP A 152 -6.03 17.01 10.41
N LEU A 153 -4.78 17.03 9.93
CA LEU A 153 -3.57 16.63 10.66
C LEU A 153 -3.18 17.57 11.82
N ASN A 154 -3.98 18.60 12.12
CA ASN A 154 -3.49 19.79 12.82
C ASN A 154 -4.19 20.09 14.16
N ASN A 155 -5.08 19.24 14.69
CA ASN A 155 -5.62 19.44 16.04
C ASN A 155 -4.81 18.66 17.09
N PRO A 156 -4.04 19.33 17.98
CA PRO A 156 -3.28 18.68 19.04
C PRO A 156 -4.16 17.94 20.06
N ASP A 157 -5.41 18.40 20.24
CA ASP A 157 -6.35 17.82 21.21
C ASP A 157 -6.73 16.37 20.85
N ASP A 158 -6.69 16.04 19.56
CA ASP A 158 -7.02 14.71 19.06
C ASP A 158 -6.02 13.64 19.49
N GLN A 159 -4.71 13.96 19.58
CA GLN A 159 -3.69 12.96 19.97
C GLN A 159 -3.92 12.43 21.39
N GLY A 160 -4.41 13.29 22.29
CA GLY A 160 -4.76 12.90 23.65
C GLY A 160 -6.00 12.00 23.71
N LEU A 161 -6.97 12.19 22.81
CA LEU A 161 -8.17 11.37 22.70
C LEU A 161 -7.83 9.97 22.14
N TYR A 162 -7.08 9.90 21.03
CA TYR A 162 -6.68 8.63 20.42
C TYR A 162 -5.81 7.79 21.35
N ALA A 163 -4.89 8.42 22.08
CA ALA A 163 -4.07 7.73 23.07
C ALA A 163 -4.95 7.11 24.18
N ARG A 164 -5.99 7.80 24.65
CA ARG A 164 -6.94 7.27 25.64
C ARG A 164 -7.74 6.08 25.08
N ASN A 165 -8.30 6.22 23.87
CA ASN A 165 -9.04 5.13 23.23
C ASN A 165 -8.17 3.86 23.09
N LEU A 166 -6.91 4.02 22.68
CA LEU A 166 -5.98 2.90 22.57
C LEU A 166 -5.64 2.29 23.95
N ILE A 167 -5.43 3.13 24.97
CA ILE A 167 -5.23 2.66 26.35
C ILE A 167 -6.43 1.82 26.80
N ASP A 168 -7.66 2.29 26.56
CA ASP A 168 -8.88 1.57 26.94
C ASP A 168 -8.97 0.20 26.26
N ILE A 169 -8.56 0.11 24.99
CA ILE A 169 -8.48 -1.15 24.26
C ILE A 169 -7.42 -2.07 24.86
N LEU A 170 -6.23 -1.55 25.20
CA LEU A 170 -5.14 -2.35 25.76
C LEU A 170 -5.45 -2.90 27.16
N ARG A 171 -6.49 -2.40 27.85
CA ARG A 171 -6.94 -2.96 29.13
C ARG A 171 -7.35 -4.42 29.05
N ILE A 172 -7.77 -4.90 27.87
CA ILE A 172 -8.11 -6.32 27.67
C ILE A 172 -6.96 -7.29 28.03
N PHE A 173 -5.71 -6.82 28.01
CA PHE A 173 -4.54 -7.62 28.33
C PHE A 173 -4.17 -7.61 29.83
N TYR A 174 -4.75 -6.72 30.64
CA TYR A 174 -4.21 -6.40 31.98
C TYR A 174 -4.47 -7.49 33.02
N ASP A 175 -5.56 -8.25 32.87
CA ASP A 175 -6.03 -9.18 33.91
C ASP A 175 -5.65 -10.64 33.64
N SER A 176 -4.93 -10.94 32.55
CA SER A 176 -4.57 -12.32 32.19
C SER A 176 -3.16 -12.70 32.64
N PRO A 177 -2.98 -13.63 33.61
CA PRO A 177 -1.65 -14.02 34.08
C PRO A 177 -0.82 -14.78 33.02
N ALA A 178 -1.47 -15.23 31.93
CA ALA A 178 -0.82 -15.90 30.82
C ALA A 178 -0.26 -14.93 29.77
N VAL A 179 -0.41 -13.62 29.97
CA VAL A 179 -0.16 -12.59 28.97
C VAL A 179 0.82 -11.55 29.51
N LYS A 180 1.75 -11.14 28.65
CA LYS A 180 2.60 -9.96 28.87
C LYS A 180 2.60 -9.06 27.65
N LEU A 181 2.70 -7.76 27.90
CA LEU A 181 2.58 -6.72 26.90
C LEU A 181 3.71 -5.71 27.06
N CYS A 182 4.65 -5.68 26.12
CA CYS A 182 5.65 -4.64 26.00
C CYS A 182 5.17 -3.63 24.95
N VAL A 183 4.95 -2.38 25.35
CA VAL A 183 4.53 -1.31 24.45
C VAL A 183 5.56 -0.21 24.35
N SER A 184 5.64 0.46 23.19
CA SER A 184 6.52 1.61 23.00
C SER A 184 5.74 2.86 22.56
N SER A 185 6.16 4.03 23.02
CA SER A 185 5.65 5.30 22.49
C SER A 185 6.54 6.51 22.79
N ARG A 186 6.22 7.65 22.17
CA ARG A 186 6.67 8.97 22.65
C ARG A 186 6.11 9.26 24.05
N PRO A 187 6.79 10.12 24.83
CA PRO A 187 6.38 10.48 26.20
C PRO A 187 5.16 11.42 26.24
N LEU A 188 4.05 11.05 25.60
CA LEU A 188 2.78 11.79 25.65
C LEU A 188 2.15 11.69 27.04
N ASN A 189 1.43 12.73 27.45
CA ASN A 189 0.86 12.82 28.80
C ASN A 189 -0.09 11.64 29.13
N ALA A 190 -0.93 11.22 28.18
CA ALA A 190 -1.83 10.07 28.38
C ALA A 190 -1.07 8.78 28.72
N PHE A 191 0.01 8.47 27.98
CA PHE A 191 0.84 7.29 28.24
C PHE A 191 1.67 7.44 29.52
N LYS A 192 2.19 8.64 29.83
CA LYS A 192 2.86 8.90 31.12
C LYS A 192 1.95 8.64 32.30
N ILE A 193 0.72 9.17 32.24
CA ILE A 193 -0.27 9.00 33.31
C ILE A 193 -0.59 7.52 33.51
N GLN A 194 -0.77 6.77 32.42
CA GLN A 194 -1.16 5.36 32.48
C GLN A 194 -0.01 4.40 32.81
N PHE A 195 1.16 4.58 32.20
CA PHE A 195 2.26 3.61 32.24
C PHE A 195 3.51 4.10 32.98
N GLY A 196 3.65 5.41 33.18
CA GLY A 196 4.84 6.03 33.76
C GLY A 196 4.89 6.09 35.28
N GLN A 197 3.88 5.55 35.99
CA GLN A 197 3.77 5.66 37.44
C GLN A 197 4.75 4.76 38.22
N THR A 198 5.34 3.76 37.56
CA THR A 198 6.26 2.81 38.21
C THR A 198 7.56 2.70 37.40
N HIS A 199 8.67 3.13 38.00
CA HIS A 199 10.01 3.12 37.38
C HIS A 199 10.51 1.72 37.00
N GLU A 200 10.01 0.67 37.65
CA GLU A 200 10.35 -0.72 37.34
C GLU A 200 9.67 -1.24 36.06
N ARG A 201 8.61 -0.56 35.58
CA ARG A 201 7.80 -0.96 34.42
C ARG A 201 7.79 0.06 33.29
N CYS A 202 8.64 1.08 33.42
CA CYS A 202 8.82 2.10 32.43
C CYS A 202 10.31 2.28 32.18
N PHE A 203 10.65 2.41 30.91
CA PHE A 203 12.01 2.62 30.46
C PHE A 203 12.11 3.90 29.66
N HIS A 204 13.04 4.77 30.01
CA HIS A 204 13.34 5.97 29.23
C HIS A 204 14.56 5.74 28.34
N LEU A 205 14.33 5.29 27.10
CA LEU A 205 15.41 4.85 26.20
C LEU A 205 16.49 5.91 25.97
N HIS A 206 16.08 7.16 25.82
CA HIS A 206 17.01 8.27 25.63
C HIS A 206 17.99 8.49 26.81
N GLU A 207 17.75 7.91 27.98
CA GLU A 207 18.68 7.99 29.12
C GLU A 207 19.72 6.86 29.09
N LEU A 208 19.46 5.78 28.34
CA LEU A 208 20.30 4.57 28.33
C LEU A 208 21.11 4.38 27.04
N THR A 209 20.98 5.28 26.07
CA THR A 209 21.66 5.17 24.77
C THR A 209 23.10 5.70 24.80
N LYS A 210 23.59 6.19 25.94
CA LYS A 210 24.88 6.90 26.06
C LYS A 210 26.07 6.07 25.55
N ASP A 211 26.18 4.81 25.98
CA ASP A 211 27.30 3.95 25.59
C ASP A 211 27.21 3.50 24.12
N ASP A 212 26.00 3.22 23.63
CA ASP A 212 25.79 2.86 22.23
C ASP A 212 26.06 4.05 21.30
N ILE A 213 25.66 5.27 21.69
CA ILE A 213 25.99 6.51 20.99
C ILE A 213 27.50 6.72 20.96
N LYS A 214 28.19 6.50 22.08
CA LYS A 214 29.65 6.58 22.15
C LYS A 214 30.31 5.61 21.16
N ALA A 215 29.87 4.35 21.16
CA ALA A 215 30.37 3.35 20.22
C ALA A 215 30.14 3.76 18.77
N TYR A 216 28.92 4.22 18.45
CA TYR A 216 28.56 4.70 17.12
C TYR A 216 29.44 5.87 16.66
N ILE A 217 29.70 6.86 17.52
CA ILE A 217 30.55 8.01 17.18
C ILE A 217 31.99 7.55 16.89
N HIS A 218 32.55 6.68 17.75
CA HIS A 218 33.90 6.17 17.56
C HIS A 218 34.05 5.37 16.26
N GLU A 219 33.07 4.52 15.94
CA GLU A 219 33.06 3.78 14.69
C GLU A 219 32.92 4.72 13.48
N THR A 220 31.92 5.60 13.49
CA THR A 220 31.60 6.49 12.36
C THR A 220 32.75 7.45 12.05
N LEU A 221 33.26 8.16 13.05
CA LEU A 221 34.38 9.08 12.84
C LEU A 221 35.68 8.29 12.59
N GLY A 222 35.84 7.13 13.21
CA GLY A 222 37.00 6.24 13.05
C GLY A 222 37.15 5.65 11.66
N GLN A 223 36.08 5.58 10.86
CA GLN A 223 36.19 5.18 9.44
C GLN A 223 36.98 6.20 8.61
N ASN A 224 37.02 7.47 9.03
CA ASN A 224 37.78 8.51 8.34
C ASN A 224 39.27 8.47 8.74
N GLU A 225 40.16 8.29 7.76
CA GLU A 225 41.61 8.19 8.00
C GLU A 225 42.19 9.47 8.61
N THR A 226 41.77 10.64 8.13
CA THR A 226 42.20 11.94 8.65
C THR A 226 41.84 12.08 10.13
N TYR A 227 40.60 11.73 10.49
CA TYR A 227 40.16 11.72 11.88
C TYR A 227 41.02 10.80 12.76
N ARG A 228 41.24 9.53 12.36
CA ARG A 228 42.08 8.59 13.12
C ARG A 228 43.47 9.15 13.39
N ARG A 229 44.08 9.77 12.36
CA ARG A 229 45.42 10.36 12.47
C ARG A 229 45.45 11.56 13.42
N LEU A 230 44.41 12.39 13.43
CA LEU A 230 44.33 13.57 14.31
C LEU A 230 43.98 13.18 15.75
N ALA A 231 42.98 12.33 15.94
CA ALA A 231 42.51 11.87 17.25
C ALA A 231 43.56 11.04 18.02
N SER A 232 44.49 10.38 17.33
CA SER A 232 45.62 9.68 17.97
C SER A 232 46.72 10.62 18.48
N LYS A 233 46.74 11.87 18.01
CA LYS A 233 47.78 12.86 18.35
C LYS A 233 47.29 13.93 19.32
N ASP A 234 45.99 14.22 19.32
CA ASP A 234 45.40 15.31 20.09
C ASP A 234 44.26 14.81 20.99
N PRO A 235 44.42 14.85 22.33
CA PRO A 235 43.40 14.39 23.27
C PRO A 235 42.11 15.23 23.24
N GLU A 236 42.12 16.44 22.65
CA GLU A 236 40.92 17.26 22.52
C GLU A 236 39.83 16.59 21.66
N TYR A 237 40.18 15.66 20.77
CA TYR A 237 39.21 14.87 20.03
C TYR A 237 38.37 13.97 20.94
N ALA A 238 38.94 13.47 22.04
CA ALA A 238 38.16 12.72 23.04
C ALA A 238 37.17 13.63 23.77
N ALA A 239 37.55 14.89 24.05
CA ALA A 239 36.67 15.89 24.64
C ALA A 239 35.53 16.30 23.67
N LEU A 240 35.83 16.42 22.37
CA LEU A 240 34.81 16.64 21.33
C LEU A 240 33.76 15.52 21.32
N VAL A 241 34.20 14.25 21.39
CA VAL A 241 33.29 13.10 21.47
C VAL A 241 32.44 13.16 22.74
N ALA A 242 33.02 13.51 23.89
CA ALA A 242 32.27 13.68 25.13
C ALA A 242 31.20 14.79 25.03
N GLU A 243 31.55 15.96 24.47
CA GLU A 243 30.59 17.04 24.21
C GLU A 243 29.45 16.58 23.29
N MET A 244 29.77 15.80 22.26
CA MET A 244 28.79 15.28 21.31
C MET A 244 27.82 14.28 21.96
N ILE A 245 28.32 13.41 22.83
CA ILE A 245 27.49 12.46 23.59
C ILE A 245 26.49 13.20 24.49
N GLU A 246 26.95 14.23 25.21
CA GLU A 246 26.07 15.04 26.06
C GLU A 246 25.05 15.84 25.23
N ALA A 247 25.49 16.44 24.12
CA ALA A 247 24.62 17.22 23.24
C ALA A 247 23.51 16.40 22.57
N ALA A 248 23.73 15.09 22.38
CA ALA A 248 22.79 14.18 21.75
C ALA A 248 21.50 13.98 22.55
N GLN A 249 21.55 14.13 23.87
CA GLN A 249 20.42 13.88 24.79
C GLN A 249 19.67 12.56 24.50
N GLY A 250 20.40 11.53 24.07
CA GLY A 250 19.91 10.20 23.73
C GLY A 250 19.21 10.04 22.38
N VAL A 251 19.39 10.97 21.43
CA VAL A 251 18.75 10.93 20.11
C VAL A 251 19.76 10.48 19.04
N PHE A 252 19.74 9.21 18.65
CA PHE A 252 20.63 8.65 17.62
C PHE A 252 20.57 9.40 16.29
N LEU A 253 19.37 9.81 15.86
CA LEU A 253 19.22 10.55 14.61
C LEU A 253 19.99 11.89 14.64
N TRP A 254 20.02 12.55 15.80
CA TRP A 254 20.80 13.78 15.97
C TRP A 254 22.30 13.49 15.87
N VAL A 255 22.76 12.41 16.50
CA VAL A 255 24.16 11.97 16.45
C VAL A 255 24.59 11.66 15.02
N TYR A 256 23.76 10.97 14.24
CA TYR A 256 24.00 10.71 12.82
C TYR A 256 24.20 12.03 12.03
N LEU A 257 23.29 12.99 12.19
CA LEU A 257 23.36 14.28 11.51
C LEU A 257 24.57 15.12 11.97
N ALA A 258 24.89 15.09 13.27
CA ALA A 258 26.03 15.79 13.85
C ALA A 258 27.36 15.18 13.38
N SER A 259 27.46 13.83 13.32
CA SER A 259 28.63 13.13 12.79
C SER A 259 28.91 13.52 11.34
N ASN A 260 27.87 13.57 10.50
CA ASN A 260 28.00 14.02 9.11
C ASN A 260 28.50 15.47 9.02
N SER A 261 28.02 16.37 9.88
CA SER A 261 28.49 17.75 9.93
C SER A 261 29.96 17.85 10.34
N LEU A 262 30.41 17.04 11.31
CA LEU A 262 31.81 17.00 11.73
C LEU A 262 32.73 16.37 10.67
N LEU A 263 32.28 15.29 9.99
CA LEU A 263 33.00 14.67 8.88
C LEU A 263 33.22 15.65 7.71
N GLU A 264 32.23 16.49 7.41
CA GLU A 264 32.39 17.59 6.44
C GLU A 264 33.47 18.58 6.89
N GLY A 265 33.47 18.98 8.17
CA GLY A 265 34.51 19.85 8.72
C GLY A 265 35.91 19.24 8.63
N ILE A 266 36.05 17.96 8.98
CA ILE A 266 37.30 17.20 8.85
C ILE A 266 37.78 17.17 7.40
N THR A 267 36.85 16.98 6.45
CA THR A 267 37.15 16.99 5.01
C THR A 267 37.64 18.36 4.55
N ASN A 268 37.10 19.45 5.13
CA ASN A 268 37.54 20.83 4.89
C ASN A 268 38.82 21.22 5.65
N ALA A 269 39.46 20.27 6.35
CA ALA A 269 40.61 20.49 7.22
C ALA A 269 40.36 21.52 8.35
N ASP A 270 39.12 21.59 8.85
CA ASP A 270 38.76 22.35 10.05
C ASP A 270 39.64 21.91 11.23
N ARG A 271 40.14 22.87 12.00
CA ARG A 271 40.95 22.59 13.20
C ARG A 271 40.03 22.15 14.34
N ILE A 272 40.59 21.57 15.41
CA ILE A 272 39.77 21.04 16.51
C ILE A 272 38.84 22.08 17.14
N TRP A 273 39.25 23.34 17.26
CA TRP A 273 38.39 24.41 17.76
C TRP A 273 37.25 24.76 16.80
N ASP A 274 37.48 24.67 15.48
CA ASP A 274 36.45 24.90 14.45
C ASP A 274 35.41 23.78 14.52
N LEU A 275 35.85 22.53 14.71
CA LEU A 275 34.97 21.37 14.92
C LEU A 275 34.14 21.50 16.21
N ARG A 276 34.75 21.91 17.33
CA ARG A 276 34.02 22.17 18.60
C ARG A 276 33.03 23.31 18.45
N LYS A 277 33.40 24.40 17.76
CA LYS A 277 32.48 25.51 17.46
C LYS A 277 31.31 25.02 16.60
N ARG A 278 31.59 24.29 15.51
CA ARG A 278 30.58 23.69 14.63
C ARG A 278 29.59 22.83 15.42
N LEU A 279 30.08 21.99 16.34
CA LEU A 279 29.26 21.17 17.25
C LEU A 279 28.36 22.02 18.14
N ARG A 280 28.90 23.06 18.79
CA ARG A 280 28.13 23.94 19.69
C ARG A 280 27.07 24.77 18.98
N ASP A 281 27.29 25.09 17.70
CA ASP A 281 26.30 25.76 16.87
C ASP A 281 25.15 24.82 16.47
N LEU A 282 25.28 23.48 16.63
CA LEU A 282 24.24 22.52 16.21
C LEU A 282 23.02 22.60 17.14
N PRO A 283 21.81 22.80 16.60
CA PRO A 283 20.60 22.81 17.41
C PRO A 283 20.33 21.44 18.03
N HIS A 284 19.90 21.40 19.29
CA HIS A 284 19.59 20.15 20.00
C HIS A 284 18.27 19.48 19.56
N SER A 285 17.29 20.25 19.07
CA SER A 285 16.02 19.69 18.60
C SER A 285 16.12 19.30 17.12
N LEU A 286 15.52 18.16 16.75
CA LEU A 286 15.51 17.69 15.37
C LEU A 286 14.89 18.71 14.40
N GLY A 287 13.78 19.36 14.79
CA GLY A 287 13.14 20.39 13.95
C GLY A 287 14.06 21.58 13.65
N ALA A 288 14.73 22.12 14.67
CA ALA A 288 15.71 23.20 14.46
C ALA A 288 16.95 22.71 13.68
N MET A 289 17.35 21.45 13.88
CA MET A 289 18.43 20.83 13.12
C MET A 289 18.08 20.71 11.63
N TYR A 290 16.85 20.30 11.29
CA TYR A 290 16.37 20.29 9.91
C TYR A 290 16.31 21.71 9.33
N ALA A 291 15.80 22.69 10.07
CA ALA A 291 15.79 24.09 9.64
C ALA A 291 17.21 24.59 9.32
N ARG A 292 18.19 24.28 10.18
CA ARG A 292 19.59 24.59 9.93
C ARG A 292 20.10 23.89 8.67
N ILE A 293 19.87 22.59 8.51
CA ILE A 293 20.29 21.83 7.32
C ILE A 293 19.72 22.47 6.04
N LEU A 294 18.43 22.80 6.02
CA LEU A 294 17.78 23.46 4.89
C LEU A 294 18.41 24.83 4.58
N SER A 295 18.75 25.61 5.61
CA SER A 295 19.40 26.91 5.42
C SER A 295 20.79 26.83 4.77
N THR A 296 21.49 25.69 4.94
CA THR A 296 22.82 25.46 4.34
C THR A 296 22.77 25.06 2.86
N ILE A 297 21.58 24.77 2.31
CA ILE A 297 21.44 24.44 0.89
C ILE A 297 21.83 25.67 0.06
N GLU A 298 22.75 25.47 -0.89
CA GLU A 298 23.22 26.53 -1.77
C GLU A 298 22.03 27.20 -2.49
N PRO A 299 22.03 28.54 -2.63
CA PRO A 299 20.91 29.27 -3.24
C PRO A 299 20.45 28.73 -4.59
N ARG A 300 21.38 28.22 -5.41
CA ARG A 300 21.09 27.62 -6.73
C ARG A 300 20.25 26.33 -6.64
N TYR A 301 20.36 25.58 -5.54
CA TYR A 301 19.68 24.30 -5.34
C TYR A 301 18.39 24.42 -4.52
N ARG A 302 18.11 25.56 -3.88
CA ARG A 302 16.94 25.71 -2.99
C ARG A 302 15.61 25.43 -3.69
N ARG A 303 15.47 25.81 -4.96
CA ARG A 303 14.24 25.58 -5.73
C ARG A 303 13.96 24.09 -5.91
N ILE A 304 14.93 23.34 -6.44
CA ILE A 304 14.80 21.90 -6.65
C ILE A 304 14.69 21.15 -5.33
N ALA A 305 15.43 21.57 -4.30
CA ALA A 305 15.33 21.02 -2.96
C ALA A 305 13.91 21.17 -2.42
N ALA A 306 13.35 22.38 -2.48
CA ALA A 306 11.99 22.65 -1.99
C ALA A 306 10.93 21.83 -2.74
N ARG A 307 11.03 21.74 -4.08
CA ARG A 307 10.15 20.88 -4.89
C ARG A 307 10.26 19.40 -4.50
N THR A 308 11.48 18.92 -4.28
CA THR A 308 11.75 17.53 -3.88
C THR A 308 11.17 17.22 -2.50
N LEU A 309 11.38 18.12 -1.53
CA LEU A 309 10.88 17.95 -0.17
C LEU A 309 9.36 17.99 -0.10
N LEU A 310 8.70 18.87 -0.89
CA LEU A 310 7.24 18.89 -1.04
C LEU A 310 6.73 17.58 -1.62
N LEU A 311 7.36 17.09 -2.70
CA LEU A 311 7.04 15.81 -3.33
C LEU A 311 7.11 14.65 -2.32
N VAL A 312 8.20 14.55 -1.56
CA VAL A 312 8.37 13.50 -0.55
C VAL A 312 7.36 13.65 0.59
N SER A 313 7.03 14.87 1.02
CA SER A 313 6.04 15.09 2.08
C SER A 313 4.64 14.60 1.71
N LEU A 314 4.25 14.73 0.44
CA LEU A 314 2.97 14.26 -0.07
C LEU A 314 2.92 12.74 -0.20
N ARG A 315 4.03 12.13 -0.62
CA ARG A 315 4.09 10.69 -0.90
C ARG A 315 4.21 9.82 0.35
N LYS A 316 4.54 10.38 1.52
CA LYS A 316 4.74 9.74 2.85
C LYS A 316 5.80 8.61 2.90
N GLN A 317 5.92 7.79 1.86
CA GLN A 317 6.84 6.65 1.70
C GLN A 317 7.98 6.91 0.71
N GLY A 318 8.11 8.14 0.21
CA GLY A 318 9.10 8.51 -0.81
C GLY A 318 8.54 8.56 -2.24
N CYS A 319 9.32 9.08 -3.16
CA CYS A 319 8.97 9.21 -4.58
C CYS A 319 9.93 8.39 -5.44
N HIS A 320 9.48 7.94 -6.61
CA HIS A 320 10.39 7.30 -7.57
C HIS A 320 11.49 8.29 -7.95
N VAL A 321 12.72 7.81 -8.01
CA VAL A 321 13.89 8.65 -8.35
C VAL A 321 13.68 9.39 -9.68
N MET A 322 12.96 8.79 -10.62
CA MET A 322 12.62 9.42 -11.90
C MET A 322 11.73 10.65 -11.77
N HIS A 323 10.83 10.69 -10.78
CA HIS A 323 10.08 11.93 -10.49
C HIS A 323 11.04 13.04 -10.08
N TYR A 324 11.99 12.72 -9.20
CA TYR A 324 13.01 13.66 -8.76
C TYR A 324 13.86 14.21 -9.91
N LEU A 325 14.32 13.34 -10.82
CA LEU A 325 15.13 13.74 -11.97
C LEU A 325 14.37 14.68 -12.92
N CYS A 326 13.06 14.52 -13.02
CA CYS A 326 12.20 15.32 -13.91
C CYS A 326 11.60 16.57 -13.26
N LEU A 327 11.88 16.87 -11.99
CA LEU A 327 11.25 17.96 -11.24
C LEU A 327 11.56 19.37 -11.76
N ASP A 328 12.78 19.58 -12.26
CA ASP A 328 13.22 20.91 -12.75
C ASP A 328 12.94 21.12 -14.23
N ASP A 329 13.00 20.04 -15.01
CA ASP A 329 12.79 20.05 -16.46
C ASP A 329 12.06 18.79 -16.90
N ALA A 330 10.74 18.80 -16.78
CA ALA A 330 9.90 17.69 -17.22
C ALA A 330 9.82 17.56 -18.76
N SER A 331 10.28 18.57 -19.49
CA SER A 331 10.41 18.53 -20.95
C SER A 331 11.71 17.87 -21.42
N ARG A 332 12.66 17.61 -20.51
CA ARG A 332 13.93 17.00 -20.87
C ARG A 332 13.73 15.56 -21.31
N GLU A 333 14.17 15.28 -22.53
CA GLU A 333 14.34 13.92 -23.02
C GLU A 333 15.65 13.35 -22.48
N TRP A 334 15.58 12.15 -21.92
CA TRP A 334 16.74 11.45 -21.38
C TRP A 334 17.17 10.35 -22.35
N SER A 335 18.42 10.38 -22.80
CA SER A 335 19.00 9.23 -23.48
C SER A 335 19.36 8.13 -22.47
N VAL A 336 19.49 6.88 -22.94
CA VAL A 336 19.99 5.76 -22.13
C VAL A 336 21.34 6.09 -21.47
N ASP A 337 22.26 6.72 -22.22
CA ASP A 337 23.57 7.10 -21.71
C ASP A 337 23.49 8.20 -20.64
N ASP A 338 22.56 9.15 -20.77
CA ASP A 338 22.33 10.14 -19.72
C ASP A 338 21.87 9.47 -18.43
N LEU A 339 20.90 8.54 -18.51
CA LEU A 339 20.38 7.83 -17.34
C LEU A 339 21.46 7.01 -16.63
N LEU A 340 22.33 6.33 -17.37
CA LEU A 340 23.45 5.58 -16.78
C LEU A 340 24.42 6.49 -16.02
N ARG A 341 24.76 7.65 -16.59
CA ARG A 341 25.60 8.66 -15.90
C ARG A 341 24.91 9.25 -14.68
N LEU A 342 23.59 9.46 -14.75
CA LEU A 342 22.80 9.99 -13.64
C LEU A 342 22.77 9.02 -12.47
N GLU A 343 22.59 7.73 -12.72
CA GLU A 343 22.53 6.71 -11.68
C GLU A 343 23.79 6.69 -10.81
N GLU A 344 24.97 6.81 -11.42
CA GLU A 344 26.24 6.93 -10.70
C GLU A 344 26.32 8.19 -9.83
N GLN A 345 25.74 9.30 -10.29
CA GLN A 345 25.83 10.60 -9.62
C GLN A 345 24.66 10.88 -8.68
N LEU A 346 23.62 10.06 -8.70
CA LEU A 346 22.36 10.30 -8.00
C LEU A 346 22.56 10.48 -6.48
N PRO A 347 23.33 9.66 -5.75
CA PRO A 347 23.56 9.88 -4.33
C PRO A 347 24.21 11.25 -4.05
N ASN A 348 25.17 11.65 -4.88
CA ASN A 348 25.84 12.95 -4.77
C ASN A 348 24.86 14.09 -5.06
N TRP A 349 23.97 13.92 -6.03
CA TRP A 349 22.98 14.94 -6.41
C TRP A 349 21.91 15.15 -5.35
N VAL A 350 21.39 14.05 -4.79
CA VAL A 350 20.46 14.05 -3.67
C VAL A 350 21.12 14.72 -2.47
N ASN A 351 22.35 14.36 -2.13
CA ASN A 351 23.08 14.99 -1.02
C ASN A 351 23.36 16.48 -1.26
N ALA A 352 23.71 16.90 -2.48
CA ALA A 352 23.95 18.32 -2.76
C ALA A 352 22.68 19.18 -2.61
N ARG A 353 21.51 18.65 -2.99
CA ARG A 353 20.24 19.40 -3.02
C ARG A 353 19.42 19.23 -1.74
N CYS A 354 19.37 18.04 -1.17
CA CYS A 354 18.54 17.69 -0.02
C CYS A 354 19.38 17.34 1.23
N LYS A 355 20.72 17.40 1.13
CA LYS A 355 21.66 17.07 2.22
C LYS A 355 21.34 15.67 2.76
N CYS A 356 21.53 15.47 4.05
CA CYS A 356 21.25 14.25 4.77
C CYS A 356 19.77 14.11 5.20
N LEU A 357 18.82 14.74 4.52
CA LEU A 357 17.39 14.62 4.87
C LEU A 357 16.69 13.49 4.10
N LEU A 358 17.19 13.18 2.90
CA LEU A 358 16.66 12.16 2.01
C LEU A 358 17.75 11.17 1.64
N GLU A 359 17.35 9.94 1.37
CA GLU A 359 18.20 8.85 0.91
C GLU A 359 17.53 8.10 -0.24
N VAL A 360 18.34 7.43 -1.05
CA VAL A 360 17.84 6.53 -2.09
C VAL A 360 17.71 5.15 -1.47
N SER A 361 16.49 4.63 -1.46
CA SER A 361 16.12 3.34 -0.88
C SER A 361 16.59 2.20 -1.78
N ASP A 362 17.29 1.24 -1.19
CA ASP A 362 17.80 0.05 -1.86
C ASP A 362 16.83 -1.17 -1.80
N THR A 363 15.57 -0.92 -1.46
CA THR A 363 14.60 -1.96 -1.06
C THR A 363 14.23 -2.96 -2.16
N LYS A 364 14.62 -2.73 -3.42
CA LYS A 364 14.32 -3.63 -4.56
C LYS A 364 15.56 -4.28 -5.19
N ARG A 365 16.70 -4.40 -4.47
CA ARG A 365 17.89 -5.13 -4.97
C ARG A 365 17.56 -6.51 -5.54
N ALA A 366 16.67 -7.26 -4.89
CA ALA A 366 16.28 -8.61 -5.32
C ALA A 366 15.69 -8.65 -6.74
N VAL A 367 14.93 -7.62 -7.13
CA VAL A 367 14.29 -7.54 -8.46
C VAL A 367 15.30 -7.30 -9.59
N THR A 368 16.39 -6.59 -9.30
CA THR A 368 17.40 -6.20 -10.32
C THR A 368 18.51 -7.23 -10.49
N GLN A 369 18.74 -8.11 -9.50
CA GLN A 369 19.73 -9.18 -9.59
C GLN A 369 19.44 -10.20 -10.70
N GLU A 370 18.18 -10.34 -11.10
CA GLU A 370 17.74 -11.26 -12.16
C GLU A 370 18.05 -10.72 -13.58
N ILE A 371 18.36 -9.43 -13.74
CA ILE A 371 18.68 -8.82 -15.04
C ILE A 371 20.16 -9.06 -15.36
N ASN A 372 20.48 -9.76 -16.44
CA ASN A 372 21.88 -10.12 -16.79
C ASN A 372 22.63 -8.98 -17.47
N ASN A 373 21.93 -8.11 -18.19
CA ASN A 373 22.53 -6.93 -18.82
C ASN A 373 22.69 -5.81 -17.80
N ASP A 374 23.92 -5.32 -17.64
CA ASP A 374 24.24 -4.31 -16.63
C ASP A 374 23.56 -2.96 -16.89
N HIS A 375 23.45 -2.52 -18.15
CA HIS A 375 22.79 -1.26 -18.49
C HIS A 375 21.31 -1.29 -18.16
N ALA A 376 20.59 -2.34 -18.60
CA ALA A 376 19.19 -2.50 -18.24
C ALA A 376 18.97 -2.60 -16.73
N ARG A 377 19.85 -3.34 -16.03
CA ARG A 377 19.78 -3.47 -14.58
C ARG A 377 19.86 -2.11 -13.89
N ARG A 378 20.85 -1.30 -14.26
CA ARG A 378 21.10 0.03 -13.68
C ARG A 378 19.98 1.01 -14.01
N ILE A 379 19.45 0.97 -15.22
CA ILE A 379 18.32 1.83 -15.57
C ILE A 379 17.05 1.42 -14.82
N VAL A 380 16.74 0.12 -14.71
CA VAL A 380 15.59 -0.35 -13.93
C VAL A 380 15.70 0.05 -12.46
N ARG A 381 16.93 0.14 -11.90
CA ARG A 381 17.14 0.67 -10.54
C ARG A 381 16.55 2.07 -10.37
N LEU A 382 16.82 2.99 -11.30
CA LEU A 382 16.30 4.38 -11.25
C LEU A 382 14.76 4.46 -11.16
N TYR A 383 14.03 3.45 -11.64
CA TYR A 383 12.56 3.41 -11.52
C TYR A 383 12.07 2.62 -10.31
N SER A 384 12.88 1.66 -9.85
CA SER A 384 12.51 0.77 -8.77
C SER A 384 12.85 1.37 -7.40
N GLU A 385 13.88 2.19 -7.34
CA GLU A 385 14.38 2.86 -6.15
C GLU A 385 13.54 4.09 -5.81
N LEU A 386 13.34 4.27 -4.50
CA LEU A 386 12.56 5.36 -3.96
C LEU A 386 13.50 6.36 -3.30
N LEU A 387 13.37 7.63 -3.67
CA LEU A 387 13.90 8.73 -2.88
C LEU A 387 12.99 8.91 -1.66
N GLN A 388 13.49 8.58 -0.48
CA GLN A 388 12.72 8.52 0.75
C GLN A 388 13.37 9.36 1.87
N PRO A 389 12.61 9.79 2.89
CA PRO A 389 13.18 10.47 4.04
C PRO A 389 14.04 9.52 4.88
N ILE A 390 15.18 10.00 5.39
CA ILE A 390 16.07 9.17 6.25
C ILE A 390 15.39 8.72 7.54
N HIS A 391 14.35 9.43 7.97
CA HIS A 391 13.54 9.10 9.12
C HIS A 391 12.18 9.81 9.04
N ARG A 392 11.14 9.19 9.60
CA ARG A 392 9.76 9.73 9.60
C ARG A 392 9.64 11.14 10.18
N THR A 393 10.50 11.53 11.11
CA THR A 393 10.49 12.87 11.72
C THR A 393 10.82 13.97 10.72
N VAL A 394 11.50 13.63 9.61
CA VAL A 394 11.67 14.54 8.48
C VAL A 394 10.31 14.83 7.85
N VAL A 395 9.49 13.80 7.60
CA VAL A 395 8.14 13.98 7.04
C VAL A 395 7.23 14.75 7.99
N GLU A 396 7.31 14.49 9.30
CA GLU A 396 6.56 15.25 10.31
C GLU A 396 6.92 16.75 10.25
N TYR A 397 8.22 17.05 10.23
CA TYR A 397 8.72 18.43 10.13
C TYR A 397 8.31 19.10 8.81
N LEU A 398 8.44 18.39 7.69
CA LEU A 398 8.06 18.91 6.38
C LEU A 398 6.56 19.21 6.30
N ASN A 399 5.71 18.51 7.05
CA ASN A 399 4.26 18.73 7.07
C ASN A 399 3.80 19.83 8.04
N GLU A 400 4.71 20.43 8.83
CA GLU A 400 4.37 21.61 9.64
C GLU A 400 3.89 22.75 8.73
N GLN A 401 2.80 23.43 9.11
CA GLN A 401 2.19 24.46 8.25
C GLN A 401 3.16 25.58 7.86
N THR A 402 4.02 26.00 8.79
CA THR A 402 5.05 27.02 8.56
C THR A 402 6.08 26.56 7.54
N VAL A 403 6.56 25.32 7.67
CA VAL A 403 7.53 24.69 6.77
C VAL A 403 6.94 24.48 5.38
N GLN A 404 5.70 23.97 5.29
CA GLN A 404 4.97 23.85 4.02
C GLN A 404 4.84 25.19 3.29
N ARG A 405 4.51 26.27 4.01
CA ARG A 405 4.44 27.62 3.43
C ARG A 405 5.79 28.07 2.91
N GLU A 406 6.85 27.90 3.68
CA GLU A 406 8.20 28.28 3.28
C GLU A 406 8.67 27.51 2.03
N LEU A 407 8.49 26.18 2.03
CA LEU A 407 8.87 25.33 0.89
C LEU A 407 8.10 25.71 -0.37
N ARG A 408 6.79 26.00 -0.29
CA ARG A 408 6.00 26.44 -1.45
C ARG A 408 6.53 27.75 -2.04
N VAL A 409 6.91 28.70 -1.19
CA VAL A 409 7.52 29.97 -1.62
C VAL A 409 8.87 29.72 -2.29
N GLN A 410 9.75 28.90 -1.68
CA GLN A 410 11.07 28.60 -2.24
C GLN A 410 11.01 27.79 -3.54
N ALA A 411 10.04 26.89 -3.65
CA ALA A 411 9.80 26.07 -4.84
C ALA A 411 9.36 26.90 -6.06
N LYS A 412 8.98 28.19 -5.84
CA LYS A 412 8.45 29.09 -6.86
C LYS A 412 7.39 28.39 -7.72
N LEU A 413 6.48 27.70 -7.05
CA LEU A 413 5.39 27.01 -7.73
C LEU A 413 4.45 28.08 -8.28
N SER A 414 4.52 28.30 -9.60
CA SER A 414 3.52 29.09 -10.32
C SER A 414 2.22 28.32 -10.54
N THR A 415 2.22 27.03 -10.21
CA THR A 415 1.18 26.02 -10.51
C THR A 415 0.91 25.16 -9.28
N SER A 416 -0.20 24.40 -9.27
CA SER A 416 -0.49 23.44 -8.19
C SER A 416 0.60 22.35 -8.10
N ILE A 417 0.72 21.71 -6.94
CA ILE A 417 1.66 20.59 -6.79
C ILE A 417 1.23 19.42 -7.70
N ASP A 418 -0.07 19.22 -7.86
CA ASP A 418 -0.62 18.18 -8.73
C ASP A 418 -0.23 18.38 -10.20
N GLU A 419 -0.10 19.62 -10.67
CA GLU A 419 0.39 19.90 -12.03
C GLU A 419 1.87 19.50 -12.19
N LEU A 420 2.69 19.78 -11.17
CA LEU A 420 4.09 19.32 -11.14
C LEU A 420 4.17 17.79 -11.12
N MET A 421 3.26 17.13 -10.40
CA MET A 421 3.16 15.67 -10.37
C MET A 421 2.76 15.08 -11.72
N ALA A 422 1.79 15.68 -12.39
CA ALA A 422 1.37 15.27 -13.72
C ALA A 422 2.54 15.37 -14.71
N LYS A 423 3.26 16.50 -14.72
CA LYS A 423 4.44 16.73 -15.58
C LYS A 423 5.56 15.72 -15.33
N THR A 424 5.92 15.50 -14.07
CA THR A 424 6.97 14.53 -13.71
C THR A 424 6.58 13.08 -14.03
N SER A 425 5.28 12.75 -13.90
CA SER A 425 4.76 11.44 -14.30
C SER A 425 4.83 11.25 -15.81
N LEU A 426 4.50 12.27 -16.62
CA LEU A 426 4.66 12.22 -18.09
C LEU A 426 6.11 12.00 -18.51
N ALA A 427 7.04 12.72 -17.90
CA ALA A 427 8.47 12.55 -18.16
C ALA A 427 8.96 11.14 -17.78
N SER A 428 8.46 10.59 -16.66
CA SER A 428 8.72 9.22 -16.25
C SER A 428 8.18 8.20 -17.26
N ILE A 429 6.94 8.39 -17.74
CA ILE A 429 6.29 7.56 -18.77
C ILE A 429 7.11 7.57 -20.06
N ARG A 430 7.50 8.75 -20.57
CA ARG A 430 8.36 8.88 -21.77
C ARG A 430 9.63 8.06 -21.64
N THR A 431 10.26 8.17 -20.49
CA THR A 431 11.56 7.56 -20.28
C THR A 431 11.44 6.04 -20.15
N LEU A 432 10.38 5.53 -19.50
CA LEU A 432 10.04 4.10 -19.48
C LEU A 432 9.78 3.54 -20.88
N VAL A 433 9.08 4.30 -21.71
CA VAL A 433 8.83 3.92 -23.10
C VAL A 433 10.13 3.86 -23.89
N LEU A 434 10.98 4.88 -23.79
CA LEU A 434 12.31 4.90 -24.42
C LEU A 434 13.18 3.69 -24.01
N ILE A 435 13.11 3.28 -22.75
CA ILE A 435 13.81 2.10 -22.22
C ILE A 435 13.33 0.82 -22.88
N LEU A 436 12.01 0.66 -23.01
CA LEU A 436 11.41 -0.48 -23.69
C LEU A 436 11.77 -0.49 -25.19
N GLU A 437 11.85 0.67 -25.84
CA GLU A 437 12.25 0.79 -27.25
C GLU A 437 13.72 0.41 -27.47
N GLN A 438 14.62 0.88 -26.60
CA GLN A 438 16.06 0.85 -26.85
C GLN A 438 16.81 -0.35 -26.22
N LEU A 439 16.16 -1.13 -25.35
CA LEU A 439 16.81 -2.24 -24.65
C LEU A 439 16.15 -3.60 -24.97
N PRO A 440 16.42 -4.17 -26.16
CA PRO A 440 15.76 -5.40 -26.63
C PRO A 440 16.03 -6.65 -25.77
N HIS A 441 17.09 -6.66 -24.96
CA HIS A 441 17.37 -7.77 -24.04
C HIS A 441 16.53 -7.75 -22.76
N LEU A 442 15.75 -6.68 -22.52
CA LEU A 442 14.65 -6.73 -21.55
C LEU A 442 13.55 -7.67 -22.05
N TYR A 443 13.46 -7.87 -23.37
CA TYR A 443 12.44 -8.60 -24.08
C TYR A 443 13.01 -9.87 -24.76
N ASP A 444 12.90 -11.02 -24.11
CA ASP A 444 13.22 -12.31 -24.72
C ASP A 444 11.91 -13.04 -25.09
N PRO A 445 11.58 -13.18 -26.39
CA PRO A 445 10.38 -13.91 -26.81
C PRO A 445 10.51 -15.43 -26.66
N THR A 446 11.68 -15.96 -26.27
CA THR A 446 11.94 -17.41 -26.17
C THR A 446 11.99 -17.96 -24.73
N ASP A 447 11.95 -17.10 -23.72
CA ASP A 447 12.03 -17.49 -22.29
C ASP A 447 10.63 -17.49 -21.65
N GLU A 448 9.80 -18.48 -22.01
CA GLU A 448 8.42 -18.66 -21.47
C GLU A 448 8.39 -19.20 -20.02
N GLN A 449 9.53 -19.68 -19.49
CA GLN A 449 9.58 -20.39 -18.20
C GLN A 449 9.94 -19.51 -16.99
N LYS A 450 10.23 -18.21 -17.19
CA LYS A 450 10.51 -17.23 -16.13
C LYS A 450 9.66 -15.98 -16.33
N GLU A 451 9.29 -15.28 -15.25
CA GLU A 451 8.66 -13.96 -15.39
C GLU A 451 9.52 -13.09 -16.31
N PRO A 452 9.00 -12.66 -17.48
CA PRO A 452 9.83 -11.97 -18.44
C PRO A 452 10.30 -10.63 -17.87
N LYS A 453 11.58 -10.31 -17.98
CA LYS A 453 12.19 -9.12 -17.35
C LYS A 453 11.52 -7.80 -17.75
N TRP A 454 10.94 -7.75 -18.96
CA TRP A 454 10.12 -6.65 -19.46
C TRP A 454 8.74 -6.52 -18.78
N ALA A 455 8.14 -7.60 -18.27
CA ALA A 455 6.83 -7.58 -17.61
C ALA A 455 6.80 -6.68 -16.37
N LYS A 456 7.92 -6.62 -15.61
CA LYS A 456 8.07 -5.73 -14.44
C LYS A 456 8.19 -4.25 -14.86
N THR A 457 8.90 -3.96 -15.94
CA THR A 457 9.01 -2.59 -16.50
C THR A 457 7.67 -2.13 -17.10
N SER A 458 6.98 -3.00 -17.83
CA SER A 458 5.65 -2.74 -18.36
C SER A 458 4.61 -2.50 -17.28
N LEU A 459 4.66 -3.27 -16.18
CA LEU A 459 3.85 -2.98 -14.99
C LEU A 459 4.14 -1.59 -14.45
N SER A 460 5.42 -1.25 -14.30
CA SER A 460 5.83 0.04 -13.74
C SER A 460 5.29 1.19 -14.60
N LEU A 461 5.32 1.04 -15.93
CA LEU A 461 4.72 1.99 -16.86
C LEU A 461 3.20 2.13 -16.68
N LEU A 462 2.49 1.02 -16.58
CA LEU A 462 1.04 1.03 -16.35
C LEU A 462 0.65 1.66 -15.00
N GLU A 463 1.40 1.38 -13.93
CA GLU A 463 1.22 2.05 -12.65
C GLU A 463 1.45 3.56 -12.74
N GLU A 464 2.45 3.97 -13.52
CA GLU A 464 2.79 5.37 -13.68
C GLU A 464 1.73 6.14 -14.50
N VAL A 465 1.17 5.52 -15.55
CA VAL A 465 0.01 6.05 -16.27
C VAL A 465 -1.19 6.22 -15.34
N ALA A 466 -1.45 5.25 -14.46
CA ALA A 466 -2.54 5.35 -13.48
C ALA A 466 -2.30 6.49 -12.48
N ARG A 467 -1.05 6.65 -12.00
CA ARG A 467 -0.67 7.77 -11.14
C ARG A 467 -0.85 9.10 -11.85
N PHE A 468 -0.38 9.24 -13.10
CA PHE A 468 -0.61 10.43 -13.91
C PHE A 468 -2.09 10.82 -13.93
N GLY A 469 -2.98 9.85 -14.15
CA GLY A 469 -4.44 10.03 -14.09
C GLY A 469 -4.92 10.69 -12.80
N SER A 470 -4.44 10.22 -11.64
CA SER A 470 -4.79 10.80 -10.34
C SER A 470 -4.30 12.24 -10.14
N TRP A 471 -3.15 12.63 -10.70
CA TRP A 471 -2.62 14.00 -10.54
C TRP A 471 -3.34 15.04 -11.39
N THR A 472 -3.90 14.62 -12.53
CA THR A 472 -4.63 15.52 -13.42
C THR A 472 -6.07 15.78 -12.97
N GLU A 473 -6.52 15.09 -11.93
CA GLU A 473 -7.90 15.05 -11.50
C GLU A 473 -8.43 16.41 -11.02
N ASP A 474 -7.67 17.07 -10.15
CA ASP A 474 -8.03 18.37 -9.54
C ASP A 474 -7.48 19.58 -10.34
N LEU A 475 -6.94 19.33 -11.54
CA LEU A 475 -6.41 20.39 -12.40
C LEU A 475 -7.53 21.09 -13.17
N GLU A 476 -7.34 22.37 -13.45
CA GLU A 476 -8.24 23.11 -14.33
C GLU A 476 -8.36 22.40 -15.69
N PRO A 477 -9.57 22.26 -16.28
CA PRO A 477 -9.82 21.43 -17.45
C PRO A 477 -8.90 21.72 -18.65
N GLY A 478 -8.55 22.99 -18.88
CA GLY A 478 -7.64 23.38 -19.97
C GLY A 478 -6.20 22.92 -19.76
N TYR A 479 -5.73 22.89 -18.50
CA TYR A 479 -4.39 22.40 -18.15
C TYR A 479 -4.33 20.87 -18.21
N ALA A 480 -5.35 20.19 -17.68
CA ALA A 480 -5.47 18.75 -17.79
C ALA A 480 -5.43 18.31 -19.26
N SER A 481 -6.23 18.95 -20.12
CA SER A 481 -6.32 18.60 -21.54
C SER A 481 -4.97 18.64 -22.27
N LYS A 482 -4.13 19.65 -22.00
CA LYS A 482 -2.79 19.75 -22.58
C LYS A 482 -1.91 18.54 -22.22
N HIS A 483 -1.90 18.14 -20.96
CA HIS A 483 -1.12 17.01 -20.47
C HIS A 483 -1.67 15.67 -20.97
N TRP A 484 -2.98 15.57 -21.18
CA TRP A 484 -3.61 14.41 -21.83
C TRP A 484 -3.21 14.26 -23.29
N THR A 485 -3.20 15.35 -24.06
CA THR A 485 -2.69 15.34 -25.44
C THR A 485 -1.23 14.88 -25.51
N GLU A 486 -0.43 15.28 -24.53
CA GLU A 486 0.97 14.87 -24.42
C GLU A 486 1.12 13.36 -24.17
N LEU A 487 0.29 12.78 -23.29
CA LEU A 487 0.24 11.32 -23.09
C LEU A 487 -0.22 10.59 -24.37
N GLU A 488 -1.24 11.11 -25.06
CA GLU A 488 -1.72 10.57 -26.34
C GLU A 488 -0.64 10.49 -27.40
N LEU A 489 0.17 11.53 -27.52
CA LEU A 489 1.30 11.53 -28.45
C LEU A 489 2.34 10.47 -28.11
N ILE A 490 2.66 10.29 -26.83
CA ILE A 490 3.60 9.25 -26.38
C ILE A 490 3.06 7.86 -26.71
N THR A 491 1.80 7.59 -26.34
CA THR A 491 1.22 6.25 -26.51
C THR A 491 0.97 5.86 -27.96
N ARG A 492 0.59 6.82 -28.82
CA ARG A 492 0.35 6.58 -30.25
C ARG A 492 1.63 6.60 -31.09
N GLY A 493 2.63 7.37 -30.68
CA GLY A 493 3.88 7.52 -31.41
C GLY A 493 4.89 6.41 -31.18
N SER A 494 4.78 5.68 -30.07
CA SER A 494 5.79 4.70 -29.66
C SER A 494 5.51 3.29 -30.16
N VAL A 495 6.58 2.66 -30.65
CA VAL A 495 6.59 1.30 -31.20
C VAL A 495 7.65 0.50 -30.46
N ILE A 496 7.22 -0.49 -29.67
CA ILE A 496 8.10 -1.38 -28.92
C ILE A 496 8.28 -2.66 -29.72
N HIS A 497 9.52 -2.97 -30.14
CA HIS A 497 9.84 -4.22 -30.84
C HIS A 497 8.95 -4.55 -32.05
N GLY A 498 8.53 -3.53 -32.80
CA GLY A 498 7.71 -3.68 -34.01
C GLY A 498 6.20 -3.70 -33.77
N GLU A 499 5.73 -3.55 -32.52
CA GLU A 499 4.31 -3.41 -32.18
C GLU A 499 4.01 -2.07 -31.49
N PRO A 500 2.81 -1.49 -31.66
CA PRO A 500 2.41 -0.28 -30.93
C PRO A 500 2.49 -0.48 -29.42
N LEU A 501 2.88 0.56 -28.67
CA LEU A 501 3.07 0.50 -27.21
C LEU A 501 1.88 -0.11 -26.47
N LEU A 502 0.66 0.29 -26.82
CA LEU A 502 -0.55 -0.20 -26.14
C LEU A 502 -0.78 -1.69 -26.39
N SER A 503 -0.48 -2.19 -27.59
CA SER A 503 -0.52 -3.62 -27.92
C SER A 503 0.56 -4.39 -27.14
N PHE A 504 1.78 -3.84 -27.06
CA PHE A 504 2.87 -4.40 -26.26
C PHE A 504 2.51 -4.52 -24.78
N LEU A 505 1.92 -3.47 -24.19
CA LEU A 505 1.58 -3.45 -22.76
C LEU A 505 0.51 -4.48 -22.40
N VAL A 506 -0.50 -4.65 -23.24
CA VAL A 506 -1.53 -5.66 -23.03
C VAL A 506 -0.97 -7.07 -23.09
N ARG A 507 0.00 -7.33 -23.98
CA ARG A 507 0.68 -8.62 -24.06
C ARG A 507 1.56 -8.90 -22.83
N SER A 508 2.07 -7.84 -22.18
CA SER A 508 3.13 -7.90 -21.16
C SER A 508 2.73 -8.33 -19.76
N LYS A 509 1.45 -8.24 -19.40
CA LYS A 509 1.06 -8.45 -18.02
C LYS A 509 -0.32 -9.07 -17.91
N LEU A 510 -0.38 -10.27 -17.32
CA LEU A 510 -1.56 -10.83 -16.67
C LEU A 510 -2.87 -10.76 -17.48
N LEU A 511 -2.73 -10.80 -18.80
CA LEU A 511 -3.84 -10.88 -19.73
C LEU A 511 -3.68 -12.07 -20.67
N LEU A 512 -2.63 -12.89 -20.54
CA LEU A 512 -2.44 -14.09 -21.36
C LEU A 512 -3.64 -15.06 -21.32
N VAL A 513 -4.37 -15.16 -20.21
CA VAL A 513 -5.56 -16.04 -20.12
C VAL A 513 -6.79 -15.47 -20.83
N ILE A 514 -6.85 -14.15 -21.10
CA ILE A 514 -8.06 -13.52 -21.70
C ILE A 514 -7.77 -12.89 -23.08
N PHE A 515 -6.57 -12.36 -23.29
CA PHE A 515 -6.11 -11.77 -24.54
C PHE A 515 -5.52 -12.78 -25.53
N GLU A 516 -5.28 -14.05 -25.14
CA GLU A 516 -5.11 -15.11 -26.14
C GLU A 516 -6.34 -15.23 -27.05
N CYS A 517 -7.52 -14.79 -26.58
CA CYS A 517 -8.73 -14.79 -27.39
C CYS A 517 -8.78 -13.63 -28.40
N HIS A 518 -8.25 -12.43 -28.11
CA HIS A 518 -8.21 -11.29 -29.07
C HIS A 518 -7.24 -10.15 -28.66
N PRO A 519 -5.98 -10.11 -29.17
CA PRO A 519 -5.16 -8.90 -29.14
C PRO A 519 -5.78 -7.83 -30.05
N SER A 520 -6.43 -6.83 -29.47
CA SER A 520 -6.88 -5.68 -30.27
C SER A 520 -5.70 -4.75 -30.58
N PRO A 521 -5.41 -4.48 -31.87
CA PRO A 521 -4.34 -3.55 -32.26
C PRO A 521 -4.69 -2.07 -32.01
N ASN A 522 -5.93 -1.75 -31.62
CA ASN A 522 -6.46 -0.37 -31.58
C ASN A 522 -6.85 0.10 -30.17
N LEU A 523 -6.08 -0.25 -29.15
CA LEU A 523 -6.29 0.23 -27.79
C LEU A 523 -6.06 1.74 -27.70
N ARG A 524 -6.80 2.40 -26.81
CA ARG A 524 -6.71 3.84 -26.50
C ARG A 524 -6.23 4.04 -25.07
N ILE A 525 -5.78 5.26 -24.74
CA ILE A 525 -5.42 5.61 -23.36
C ILE A 525 -6.59 5.47 -22.40
N ILE A 526 -7.80 5.84 -22.83
CA ILE A 526 -9.00 5.67 -22.01
C ILE A 526 -9.21 4.19 -21.64
N ASP A 527 -8.83 3.25 -22.53
CA ASP A 527 -8.95 1.82 -22.27
C ASP A 527 -7.96 1.37 -21.17
N LEU A 528 -6.74 1.92 -21.14
CA LEU A 528 -5.81 1.71 -20.01
C LEU A 528 -6.30 2.36 -18.70
N ALA A 529 -6.87 3.56 -18.79
CA ALA A 529 -7.46 4.26 -17.65
C ALA A 529 -8.59 3.45 -17.02
N ILE A 530 -9.46 2.89 -17.86
CA ILE A 530 -10.57 2.03 -17.48
C ILE A 530 -10.04 0.78 -16.76
N VAL A 531 -9.08 0.06 -17.35
CA VAL A 531 -8.47 -1.13 -16.75
C VAL A 531 -7.86 -0.79 -15.39
N HIS A 532 -7.24 0.38 -15.23
CA HIS A 532 -6.62 0.80 -13.98
C HIS A 532 -7.57 1.43 -12.95
N ASN A 533 -8.88 1.48 -13.25
CA ASN A 533 -9.89 2.09 -12.40
C ASN A 533 -9.64 3.59 -12.12
N ALA A 534 -9.11 4.32 -13.10
CA ALA A 534 -8.92 5.77 -13.02
C ALA A 534 -10.23 6.49 -13.39
N SER A 535 -11.29 6.31 -12.58
CA SER A 535 -12.67 6.74 -12.88
C SER A 535 -12.79 8.20 -13.27
N LYS A 536 -12.07 9.09 -12.61
CA LYS A 536 -12.17 10.53 -12.86
C LYS A 536 -11.45 10.97 -14.14
N LEU A 537 -10.40 10.25 -14.52
CA LEU A 537 -9.80 10.37 -15.86
C LEU A 537 -10.79 9.90 -16.93
N VAL A 538 -11.38 8.72 -16.75
CA VAL A 538 -12.40 8.20 -17.67
C VAL A 538 -13.54 9.21 -17.82
N LYS A 539 -13.94 9.87 -16.72
CA LYS A 539 -14.96 10.93 -16.73
C LYS A 539 -14.54 12.12 -17.58
N HIS A 540 -13.33 12.65 -17.38
CA HIS A 540 -12.79 13.78 -18.15
C HIS A 540 -12.73 13.47 -19.66
N GLU A 541 -12.26 12.28 -20.04
CA GLU A 541 -12.18 11.87 -21.44
C GLU A 541 -13.55 11.71 -22.08
N LEU A 542 -14.52 11.15 -21.36
CA LEU A 542 -15.90 11.04 -21.82
C LEU A 542 -16.61 12.41 -21.89
N ASP A 543 -16.27 13.36 -21.00
CA ASP A 543 -16.76 14.73 -21.07
C ASP A 543 -16.23 15.47 -22.30
N ARG A 544 -14.93 15.28 -22.60
CA ARG A 544 -14.27 15.86 -23.77
C ARG A 544 -14.78 15.25 -25.08
N ALA A 545 -14.92 13.94 -25.13
CA ALA A 545 -15.29 13.19 -26.31
C ALA A 545 -16.23 12.01 -25.94
N PRO A 546 -17.55 12.25 -25.89
CA PRO A 546 -18.54 11.22 -25.53
C PRO A 546 -18.49 9.99 -26.44
N ALA A 547 -18.06 10.14 -27.68
CA ALA A 547 -17.88 9.04 -28.65
C ALA A 547 -16.84 8.00 -28.20
N LEU A 548 -15.98 8.31 -27.22
CA LEU A 548 -15.00 7.35 -26.67
C LEU A 548 -15.66 6.19 -25.92
N ILE A 549 -16.95 6.30 -25.57
CA ILE A 549 -17.69 5.18 -24.99
C ILE A 549 -17.95 4.04 -25.99
N ALA A 550 -17.90 4.34 -27.29
CA ALA A 550 -18.09 3.33 -28.32
C ALA A 550 -16.87 2.41 -28.43
N THR A 551 -17.13 1.14 -28.71
CA THR A 551 -16.10 0.14 -28.98
C THR A 551 -15.40 0.45 -30.28
N VAL A 552 -14.07 0.43 -30.24
CA VAL A 552 -13.23 0.62 -31.42
C VAL A 552 -13.38 -0.59 -32.34
N PRO A 553 -13.38 -0.43 -33.68
CA PRO A 553 -13.41 -1.58 -34.60
C PRO A 553 -12.31 -2.61 -34.28
N GLY A 554 -12.72 -3.84 -33.98
CA GLY A 554 -11.82 -4.92 -33.56
C GLY A 554 -11.31 -4.83 -32.11
N GLY A 555 -11.91 -3.95 -31.29
CA GLY A 555 -11.61 -3.75 -29.86
C GLY A 555 -12.57 -4.46 -28.91
N LEU A 556 -12.25 -4.38 -27.61
CA LEU A 556 -13.14 -4.83 -26.54
C LEU A 556 -13.98 -3.64 -26.03
N PRO A 557 -15.24 -3.87 -25.61
CA PRO A 557 -16.06 -2.83 -25.01
C PRO A 557 -15.40 -2.19 -23.78
N PRO A 558 -15.48 -0.86 -23.61
CA PRO A 558 -15.01 -0.16 -22.41
C PRO A 558 -15.52 -0.80 -21.11
N LEU A 559 -16.79 -1.17 -21.07
CA LEU A 559 -17.40 -1.82 -19.92
C LEU A 559 -16.83 -3.21 -19.66
N TYR A 560 -16.51 -3.97 -20.72
CA TYR A 560 -15.81 -5.25 -20.61
C TYR A 560 -14.41 -5.05 -20.00
N LEU A 561 -13.65 -4.06 -20.50
CA LEU A 561 -12.31 -3.73 -19.99
C LEU A 561 -12.31 -3.32 -18.51
N ALA A 562 -13.34 -2.59 -18.06
CA ALA A 562 -13.47 -2.17 -16.66
C ALA A 562 -13.58 -3.35 -15.70
N LEU A 563 -14.22 -4.42 -16.15
CA LEU A 563 -14.42 -5.63 -15.36
C LEU A 563 -13.12 -6.45 -15.25
N MET A 564 -12.27 -6.44 -16.27
CA MET A 564 -11.09 -7.32 -16.41
C MET A 564 -10.10 -7.29 -15.23
N LYS A 565 -9.80 -6.11 -14.66
CA LYS A 565 -8.87 -5.99 -13.51
C LYS A 565 -9.56 -6.25 -12.17
N ALA A 566 -10.86 -5.94 -12.07
CA ALA A 566 -11.67 -6.24 -10.88
C ALA A 566 -11.73 -7.74 -10.59
N CYS A 567 -11.53 -8.57 -11.62
CA CYS A 567 -11.49 -10.03 -11.54
C CYS A 567 -10.31 -10.62 -10.75
N TRP A 568 -9.13 -9.97 -10.74
CA TRP A 568 -7.87 -10.65 -10.34
C TRP A 568 -7.02 -9.93 -9.27
N SER A 569 -7.50 -8.83 -8.67
CA SER A 569 -6.79 -8.13 -7.57
C SER A 569 -7.54 -8.27 -6.23
N PRO A 570 -7.55 -9.46 -5.59
CA PRO A 570 -8.27 -9.70 -4.34
C PRO A 570 -7.69 -8.97 -3.11
N GLU A 571 -6.49 -8.38 -3.21
CA GLU A 571 -5.76 -7.79 -2.06
C GLU A 571 -6.23 -6.38 -1.66
N LYS A 572 -6.97 -5.67 -2.52
CA LYS A 572 -7.55 -4.36 -2.18
C LYS A 572 -9.04 -4.57 -1.93
N GLY A 573 -9.40 -4.68 -0.64
CA GLY A 573 -10.77 -4.86 -0.20
C GLY A 573 -11.75 -3.95 -0.95
N ASN A 574 -12.83 -4.58 -1.42
CA ASN A 574 -14.14 -4.03 -1.75
C ASN A 574 -14.18 -2.56 -2.21
N LEU A 575 -14.31 -2.35 -3.51
CA LEU A 575 -15.21 -1.33 -4.06
C LEU A 575 -15.49 -1.71 -5.51
N ILE A 576 -16.74 -1.53 -5.92
CA ILE A 576 -17.10 -1.43 -7.34
C ILE A 576 -16.08 -0.50 -8.01
N PRO A 577 -15.45 -0.87 -9.14
CA PRO A 577 -14.59 0.07 -9.82
C PRO A 577 -15.45 1.29 -10.19
N PRO A 578 -15.18 2.51 -9.69
CA PRO A 578 -16.05 3.65 -10.00
C PRO A 578 -16.04 3.97 -11.51
N THR A 579 -15.14 3.37 -12.29
CA THR A 579 -15.20 3.35 -13.76
C THR A 579 -16.41 2.60 -14.31
N VAL A 580 -16.88 1.52 -13.68
CA VAL A 580 -18.03 0.72 -14.17
C VAL A 580 -19.33 1.51 -14.04
N GLU A 581 -19.62 2.06 -12.86
CA GLU A 581 -20.79 2.92 -12.62
C GLU A 581 -20.79 4.09 -13.60
N LEU A 582 -19.65 4.79 -13.70
CA LEU A 582 -19.50 5.90 -14.64
C LEU A 582 -19.74 5.49 -16.10
N LEU A 583 -19.24 4.33 -16.56
CA LEU A 583 -19.46 3.89 -17.94
C LEU A 583 -20.93 3.58 -18.21
N LEU A 584 -21.62 2.94 -17.26
CA LEU A 584 -23.06 2.67 -17.36
C LEU A 584 -23.86 3.99 -17.39
N GLU A 585 -23.57 4.93 -16.49
CA GLU A 585 -24.19 6.26 -16.47
C GLU A 585 -24.01 7.03 -17.79
N ARG A 586 -22.89 6.82 -18.47
CA ARG A 586 -22.58 7.46 -19.76
C ARG A 586 -23.14 6.71 -20.97
N GLY A 587 -23.83 5.59 -20.77
CA GLY A 587 -24.55 4.86 -21.81
C GLY A 587 -23.78 3.71 -22.45
N ALA A 588 -22.80 3.11 -21.75
CA ALA A 588 -22.14 1.89 -22.23
C ALA A 588 -23.15 0.74 -22.25
N ASP A 589 -23.19 -0.02 -23.35
CA ASP A 589 -24.14 -1.13 -23.51
C ASP A 589 -23.65 -2.38 -22.74
N PRO A 590 -24.38 -2.82 -21.70
CA PRO A 590 -24.05 -4.04 -20.96
C PRO A 590 -24.10 -5.32 -21.81
N ASN A 591 -24.86 -5.32 -22.91
CA ASN A 591 -25.06 -6.48 -23.77
C ASN A 591 -24.24 -6.42 -25.06
N GLU A 592 -23.29 -5.48 -25.16
CA GLU A 592 -22.50 -5.33 -26.37
C GLU A 592 -21.76 -6.64 -26.70
N PRO A 593 -21.99 -7.24 -27.89
CA PRO A 593 -21.37 -8.51 -28.25
C PRO A 593 -19.84 -8.37 -28.36
N CYS A 594 -19.11 -9.21 -27.63
CA CYS A 594 -17.65 -9.21 -27.66
C CYS A 594 -17.07 -10.61 -27.37
N ALA A 595 -16.23 -11.12 -28.28
CA ALA A 595 -15.48 -12.37 -28.11
C ALA A 595 -16.36 -13.59 -27.70
N GLY A 596 -17.56 -13.71 -28.27
CA GLY A 596 -18.51 -14.79 -27.92
C GLY A 596 -19.23 -14.60 -26.57
N SER A 597 -19.12 -13.42 -25.95
CA SER A 597 -19.73 -13.03 -24.69
C SER A 597 -20.27 -11.60 -24.74
N THR A 598 -20.67 -11.05 -23.59
CA THR A 598 -21.04 -9.63 -23.38
C THR A 598 -20.41 -9.13 -22.07
N PRO A 599 -20.25 -7.82 -21.84
CA PRO A 599 -19.82 -7.28 -20.54
C PRO A 599 -20.69 -7.81 -19.39
N TRP A 600 -22.00 -7.86 -19.59
CA TRP A 600 -22.96 -8.42 -18.65
C TRP A 600 -22.73 -9.91 -18.37
N LYS A 601 -22.59 -10.72 -19.43
CA LYS A 601 -22.30 -12.15 -19.29
C LYS A 601 -20.95 -12.38 -18.61
N ALA A 602 -19.92 -11.57 -18.92
CA ALA A 602 -18.62 -11.62 -18.25
C ALA A 602 -18.75 -11.27 -16.76
N PHE A 603 -19.48 -10.22 -16.42
CA PHE A 603 -19.78 -9.88 -15.03
C PHE A 603 -20.49 -11.02 -14.28
N LEU A 604 -21.51 -11.63 -14.88
CA LEU A 604 -22.21 -12.78 -14.31
C LEU A 604 -21.28 -13.98 -14.16
N MET A 605 -20.49 -14.31 -15.17
CA MET A 605 -19.48 -15.38 -15.12
C MET A 605 -18.48 -15.17 -13.97
N LEU A 606 -18.08 -13.93 -13.70
CA LEU A 606 -17.21 -13.60 -12.57
C LEU A 606 -17.89 -13.83 -11.23
N GLN A 607 -19.18 -13.51 -11.12
CA GLN A 607 -19.93 -13.90 -9.95
C GLN A 607 -19.88 -15.43 -9.81
N VAL A 608 -20.16 -16.20 -10.86
CA VAL A 608 -20.18 -17.68 -10.76
C VAL A 608 -18.81 -18.30 -10.46
N CYS A 609 -17.72 -17.81 -11.07
CA CYS A 609 -16.38 -18.40 -10.89
C CYS A 609 -15.80 -18.19 -9.49
N PHE A 610 -16.17 -17.08 -8.83
CA PHE A 610 -15.68 -16.76 -7.50
C PHE A 610 -16.69 -17.06 -6.39
N ASP A 611 -17.93 -17.40 -6.73
CA ASP A 611 -19.01 -17.71 -5.80
C ASP A 611 -19.21 -19.23 -5.67
N THR A 612 -18.16 -19.91 -5.21
CA THR A 612 -18.30 -21.31 -4.76
C THR A 612 -18.87 -21.43 -3.35
N VAL A 613 -19.26 -20.32 -2.70
CA VAL A 613 -19.99 -20.35 -1.42
C VAL A 613 -21.04 -19.24 -1.34
N LEU A 614 -22.17 -19.50 -2.01
CA LEU A 614 -23.53 -19.01 -1.73
C LEU A 614 -23.64 -17.79 -0.81
N GLY A 615 -23.79 -16.60 -1.41
CA GLY A 615 -24.60 -15.50 -0.85
C GLY A 615 -23.86 -14.26 -0.33
N LYS A 616 -22.56 -14.31 0.00
CA LYS A 616 -21.91 -13.18 0.70
C LYS A 616 -21.23 -12.13 -0.19
N ARG A 617 -20.87 -12.46 -1.44
CA ARG A 617 -20.35 -11.46 -2.40
C ARG A 617 -21.48 -10.60 -2.98
N TRP A 618 -22.69 -11.15 -2.99
CA TRP A 618 -23.89 -10.53 -3.53
C TRP A 618 -24.28 -9.23 -2.84
N ASN A 619 -24.23 -9.15 -1.51
CA ASN A 619 -24.56 -7.92 -0.76
C ASN A 619 -23.65 -6.73 -1.10
N LYS A 620 -22.50 -6.95 -1.74
CA LYS A 620 -21.55 -5.90 -2.15
C LYS A 620 -21.58 -5.59 -3.65
N THR A 621 -22.03 -6.53 -4.50
CA THR A 621 -22.13 -6.36 -5.97
C THR A 621 -23.57 -6.25 -6.49
N GLY A 622 -24.56 -6.51 -5.64
CA GLY A 622 -25.99 -6.36 -5.91
C GLY A 622 -26.40 -4.96 -6.41
N PRO A 623 -25.83 -3.85 -5.89
CA PRO A 623 -26.05 -2.52 -6.46
C PRO A 623 -25.69 -2.46 -7.95
N LEU A 624 -24.57 -3.06 -8.32
CA LEU A 624 -24.10 -3.08 -9.71
C LEU A 624 -25.01 -3.91 -10.62
N VAL A 625 -25.57 -5.01 -10.12
CA VAL A 625 -26.53 -5.81 -10.90
C VAL A 625 -27.75 -4.96 -11.22
N TRP A 626 -28.22 -4.20 -10.23
CA TRP A 626 -29.29 -3.24 -10.45
C TRP A 626 -28.88 -2.15 -11.45
N ASP A 627 -27.66 -1.63 -11.37
CA ASP A 627 -27.16 -0.66 -12.35
C ASP A 627 -27.09 -1.26 -13.76
N PHE A 628 -26.54 -2.45 -13.94
CA PHE A 628 -26.53 -3.16 -15.23
C PHE A 628 -27.95 -3.36 -15.78
N LEU A 629 -28.90 -3.79 -14.94
CA LEU A 629 -30.31 -3.98 -15.33
C LEU A 629 -31.01 -2.65 -15.66
N LYS A 630 -30.79 -1.61 -14.87
CA LYS A 630 -31.28 -0.24 -15.11
C LYS A 630 -30.78 0.29 -16.45
N HIS A 631 -29.55 -0.07 -16.82
CA HIS A 631 -28.92 0.28 -18.08
C HIS A 631 -29.12 -0.77 -19.19
N GLY A 632 -30.07 -1.70 -19.03
CA GLY A 632 -30.61 -2.52 -20.11
C GLY A 632 -30.05 -3.93 -20.25
N ALA A 633 -29.28 -4.43 -19.28
CA ALA A 633 -28.72 -5.78 -19.30
C ALA A 633 -29.79 -6.88 -19.51
N ASP A 634 -29.45 -7.90 -20.30
CA ASP A 634 -30.35 -8.98 -20.71
C ASP A 634 -30.56 -10.00 -19.57
N LEU A 635 -31.81 -10.13 -19.13
CA LEU A 635 -32.24 -11.00 -18.04
C LEU A 635 -32.26 -12.48 -18.44
N THR A 636 -32.17 -12.79 -19.73
CA THR A 636 -32.21 -14.16 -20.26
C THR A 636 -30.84 -14.84 -20.27
N VAL A 637 -29.77 -14.08 -20.03
CA VAL A 637 -28.39 -14.60 -19.99
C VAL A 637 -28.21 -15.58 -18.82
N SER A 638 -27.73 -16.78 -19.14
CA SER A 638 -27.32 -17.81 -18.19
C SER A 638 -25.85 -18.20 -18.37
N CYS A 639 -25.22 -18.60 -17.28
CA CYS A 639 -23.85 -19.08 -17.22
C CYS A 639 -23.82 -20.48 -16.59
N HIS A 640 -23.09 -21.42 -17.19
CA HIS A 640 -23.00 -22.81 -16.73
C HIS A 640 -21.53 -23.19 -16.47
N LEU A 641 -21.25 -23.74 -15.28
CA LEU A 641 -19.98 -24.32 -14.88
C LEU A 641 -20.10 -25.84 -14.90
N SER A 642 -19.22 -26.51 -15.67
CA SER A 642 -19.14 -27.98 -15.74
C SER A 642 -17.74 -28.46 -15.34
N ALA A 643 -17.66 -29.50 -14.50
CA ALA A 643 -16.41 -30.11 -14.09
C ALA A 643 -15.92 -31.15 -15.11
N THR A 644 -14.70 -31.04 -15.63
CA THR A 644 -14.09 -32.12 -16.43
C THR A 644 -12.65 -32.42 -15.98
N GLY A 645 -12.35 -33.70 -15.73
CA GLY A 645 -11.00 -34.17 -15.45
C GLY A 645 -10.17 -34.26 -16.74
N ILE A 646 -9.19 -33.38 -16.91
CA ILE A 646 -8.19 -33.45 -17.98
C ILE A 646 -6.80 -33.40 -17.35
N SER A 647 -5.94 -34.35 -17.72
CA SER A 647 -4.54 -34.43 -17.30
C SER A 647 -3.63 -33.61 -18.22
N HIS A 648 -3.40 -32.34 -17.86
CA HIS A 648 -2.15 -31.53 -18.02
C HIS A 648 -2.44 -30.02 -18.18
N PRO A 649 -1.63 -29.12 -17.58
CA PRO A 649 -1.98 -27.71 -17.38
C PRO A 649 -1.51 -26.72 -18.47
N HIS A 650 -1.24 -27.15 -19.71
CA HIS A 650 -0.52 -26.31 -20.70
C HIS A 650 -1.21 -26.08 -22.06
N ASP A 651 -2.54 -26.25 -22.18
CA ASP A 651 -3.26 -25.90 -23.42
C ASP A 651 -4.57 -25.13 -23.13
N PRO A 652 -4.56 -23.78 -23.18
CA PRO A 652 -5.72 -22.92 -22.84
C PRO A 652 -6.83 -22.93 -23.90
N ALA A 653 -6.56 -23.38 -25.12
CA ALA A 653 -7.48 -23.31 -26.27
C ALA A 653 -8.72 -24.24 -26.14
N ARG A 654 -8.86 -24.96 -25.02
CA ARG A 654 -9.95 -25.94 -24.78
C ARG A 654 -10.87 -25.60 -23.60
N ILE A 655 -10.73 -24.43 -22.98
CA ILE A 655 -11.45 -24.08 -21.73
C ILE A 655 -12.84 -23.48 -21.98
N VAL A 656 -13.11 -22.92 -23.16
CA VAL A 656 -14.40 -22.30 -23.53
C VAL A 656 -14.88 -22.86 -24.87
N PRO A 657 -15.90 -23.74 -24.92
CA PRO A 657 -16.51 -24.15 -26.18
C PRO A 657 -17.31 -22.99 -26.80
N ALA A 658 -17.59 -23.07 -28.11
CA ALA A 658 -18.35 -22.06 -28.85
C ALA A 658 -19.80 -21.85 -28.35
N ASP A 659 -20.28 -22.69 -27.43
CA ASP A 659 -21.57 -22.57 -26.74
C ASP A 659 -21.51 -21.68 -25.47
N GLY A 660 -20.32 -21.23 -25.06
CA GLY A 660 -20.12 -20.36 -23.91
C GLY A 660 -20.19 -21.07 -22.55
N SER A 661 -19.98 -22.38 -22.48
CA SER A 661 -19.74 -23.12 -21.23
C SER A 661 -18.28 -23.00 -20.77
N ILE A 662 -17.98 -23.07 -19.47
CA ILE A 662 -16.60 -23.14 -18.98
C ILE A 662 -16.34 -24.53 -18.39
N ARG A 663 -15.25 -25.16 -18.82
CA ARG A 663 -14.71 -26.39 -18.20
C ARG A 663 -13.56 -26.01 -17.27
N VAL A 664 -13.80 -26.07 -15.95
CA VAL A 664 -12.78 -25.72 -14.94
C VAL A 664 -12.10 -26.99 -14.43
N LEU A 665 -10.76 -26.95 -14.34
CA LEU A 665 -9.96 -27.96 -13.63
C LEU A 665 -10.16 -27.77 -12.12
N LEU A 666 -10.93 -28.67 -11.52
CA LEU A 666 -11.11 -28.71 -10.08
C LEU A 666 -9.86 -29.29 -9.40
N SER A 667 -9.31 -28.60 -8.40
CA SER A 667 -8.32 -29.19 -7.49
C SER A 667 -8.99 -30.22 -6.56
N ASP A 668 -8.21 -31.16 -6.01
CA ASP A 668 -8.66 -32.28 -5.16
C ASP A 668 -9.59 -31.87 -3.98
N HIS A 669 -9.61 -30.59 -3.58
CA HIS A 669 -10.52 -30.07 -2.57
C HIS A 669 -12.00 -30.07 -2.98
N HIS A 670 -12.33 -30.04 -4.28
CA HIS A 670 -13.70 -29.93 -4.77
C HIS A 670 -14.43 -31.28 -4.88
N GLU A 671 -13.73 -32.40 -5.02
CA GLU A 671 -14.36 -33.73 -4.98
C GLU A 671 -14.98 -34.02 -3.60
N LYS A 672 -14.46 -33.40 -2.54
CA LYS A 672 -14.93 -33.57 -1.16
C LYS A 672 -16.30 -32.95 -0.88
N TYR A 673 -16.77 -32.00 -1.71
CA TYR A 673 -18.05 -31.29 -1.52
C TYR A 673 -19.13 -31.60 -2.58
N GLY A 674 -18.87 -32.51 -3.52
CA GLY A 674 -19.91 -33.05 -4.43
C GLY A 674 -20.49 -32.08 -5.46
N ILE A 675 -19.93 -30.88 -5.63
CA ILE A 675 -20.43 -29.87 -6.57
C ILE A 675 -19.96 -30.23 -8.00
N LYS A 676 -20.83 -30.87 -8.78
CA LYS A 676 -20.48 -31.32 -10.15
C LYS A 676 -20.92 -30.37 -11.26
N ASN A 677 -21.95 -29.54 -11.07
CA ASN A 677 -22.43 -28.56 -12.06
C ASN A 677 -23.11 -27.36 -11.37
N PHE A 678 -22.83 -26.14 -11.80
CA PHE A 678 -23.48 -24.92 -11.30
C PHE A 678 -24.03 -24.09 -12.46
N SER A 679 -25.24 -23.55 -12.32
CA SER A 679 -25.92 -22.75 -13.36
C SER A 679 -26.49 -21.49 -12.74
N LEU A 680 -26.06 -20.32 -13.20
CA LEU A 680 -26.56 -19.02 -12.72
C LEU A 680 -27.25 -18.28 -13.87
N SER A 681 -28.51 -17.90 -13.70
CA SER A 681 -29.24 -17.06 -14.66
C SER A 681 -29.59 -15.71 -14.04
N ALA A 682 -29.61 -14.64 -14.84
CA ALA A 682 -29.97 -13.30 -14.37
C ALA A 682 -31.40 -13.26 -13.77
N ALA A 683 -32.34 -14.05 -14.29
CA ALA A 683 -33.67 -14.20 -13.71
C ALA A 683 -33.68 -14.90 -12.33
N ALA A 684 -32.84 -15.92 -12.12
CA ALA A 684 -32.72 -16.58 -10.81
C ALA A 684 -32.08 -15.65 -9.76
N ILE A 685 -31.14 -14.82 -10.20
CA ILE A 685 -30.50 -13.79 -9.38
C ILE A 685 -31.52 -12.73 -8.92
N VAL A 686 -32.37 -12.24 -9.83
CA VAL A 686 -33.41 -11.24 -9.50
C VAL A 686 -34.45 -11.80 -8.53
N ARG A 687 -34.84 -13.08 -8.65
CA ARG A 687 -35.71 -13.75 -7.67
C ARG A 687 -35.06 -13.83 -6.29
N TYR A 688 -33.80 -14.27 -6.22
CA TYR A 688 -33.04 -14.38 -4.97
C TYR A 688 -32.93 -13.05 -4.21
N VAL A 689 -32.70 -11.93 -4.92
CA VAL A 689 -32.66 -10.58 -4.32
C VAL A 689 -34.00 -10.18 -3.71
N MET A 690 -35.11 -10.56 -4.36
CA MET A 690 -36.46 -10.14 -3.99
C MET A 690 -37.06 -11.03 -2.87
N GLU A 691 -36.49 -12.22 -2.64
CA GLU A 691 -37.01 -13.22 -1.71
C GLU A 691 -36.28 -13.25 -0.34
N GLU A 692 -35.12 -12.61 -0.16
CA GLU A 692 -34.40 -12.58 1.14
C GLU A 692 -34.70 -11.34 2.03
N PRO A 693 -35.27 -11.51 3.25
CA PRO A 693 -35.67 -10.40 4.11
C PRO A 693 -34.53 -9.65 4.82
N GLU A 694 -33.34 -10.23 4.99
CA GLU A 694 -32.17 -9.57 5.60
C GLU A 694 -31.43 -8.64 4.63
N VAL A 695 -31.50 -8.94 3.32
CA VAL A 695 -30.98 -8.08 2.24
C VAL A 695 -31.89 -6.86 2.07
N ALA A 696 -33.21 -7.06 2.11
CA ALA A 696 -34.20 -5.98 2.02
C ALA A 696 -34.09 -4.92 3.14
N SER A 697 -33.59 -5.28 4.33
CA SER A 697 -33.55 -4.38 5.49
C SER A 697 -32.20 -3.67 5.72
N SER A 698 -31.08 -4.30 5.39
CA SER A 698 -29.73 -3.70 5.55
C SER A 698 -29.28 -2.87 4.34
N SER A 699 -29.77 -3.21 3.14
CA SER A 699 -29.39 -2.58 1.88
C SER A 699 -30.29 -1.38 1.54
N ALA A 700 -31.56 -1.38 1.96
CA ALA A 700 -32.51 -0.31 1.65
C ALA A 700 -32.12 1.09 2.21
N ALA A 701 -31.27 1.16 3.25
CA ALA A 701 -30.86 2.43 3.84
C ALA A 701 -29.72 3.15 3.09
N TYR A 702 -28.93 2.42 2.29
CA TYR A 702 -27.82 3.00 1.49
C TYR A 702 -28.08 2.98 -0.03
N LEU A 703 -29.12 2.28 -0.50
CA LEU A 703 -29.37 2.03 -1.93
C LEU A 703 -30.50 2.83 -2.55
N ILE A 704 -31.12 3.74 -1.79
CA ILE A 704 -32.15 4.65 -2.31
C ILE A 704 -31.51 6.05 -2.38
N PRO A 705 -31.08 6.53 -3.56
CA PRO A 705 -30.66 7.93 -3.68
C PRO A 705 -31.88 8.83 -3.42
N PRO A 706 -31.69 9.99 -2.75
CA PRO A 706 -32.78 10.91 -2.49
C PRO A 706 -33.21 11.59 -3.80
N VAL A 707 -34.28 11.05 -4.39
CA VAL A 707 -35.27 11.68 -5.29
C VAL A 707 -34.80 12.17 -6.68
N ALA A 708 -35.25 11.47 -7.74
CA ALA A 708 -36.02 12.01 -8.87
C ALA A 708 -36.37 10.86 -9.85
N GLU A 709 -37.63 10.75 -10.27
CA GLU A 709 -38.21 9.74 -11.18
C GLU A 709 -38.50 8.34 -10.58
N GLU A 710 -39.63 8.26 -9.85
CA GLU A 710 -40.33 7.00 -9.50
C GLU A 710 -40.65 6.11 -10.73
N ASP A 711 -40.59 6.66 -11.95
CA ASP A 711 -40.94 5.96 -13.19
C ASP A 711 -39.90 4.92 -13.65
N SER A 712 -38.60 5.09 -13.35
CA SER A 712 -37.57 4.17 -13.89
C SER A 712 -37.52 2.82 -13.14
N VAL A 713 -37.63 2.84 -11.80
CA VAL A 713 -37.66 1.62 -10.97
C VAL A 713 -38.92 0.81 -11.25
N ALA A 714 -40.08 1.47 -11.33
CA ALA A 714 -41.34 0.81 -11.65
C ALA A 714 -41.36 0.24 -13.09
N ALA A 715 -40.71 0.89 -14.05
CA ALA A 715 -40.55 0.37 -15.42
C ALA A 715 -39.66 -0.88 -15.46
N VAL A 716 -38.54 -0.88 -14.71
CA VAL A 716 -37.64 -2.04 -14.59
C VAL A 716 -38.36 -3.22 -13.94
N LEU A 717 -39.07 -2.99 -12.83
CA LEU A 717 -39.88 -4.03 -12.16
C LEU A 717 -40.99 -4.59 -13.07
N ARG A 718 -41.64 -3.75 -13.88
CA ARG A 718 -42.65 -4.19 -14.86
C ARG A 718 -42.05 -5.00 -16.02
N ARG A 719 -40.82 -4.68 -16.45
CA ARG A 719 -40.09 -5.45 -17.46
C ARG A 719 -39.66 -6.81 -16.91
N ILE A 720 -39.11 -6.83 -15.69
CA ILE A 720 -38.75 -8.05 -14.95
C ILE A 720 -39.99 -8.96 -14.80
N ALA A 721 -41.13 -8.40 -14.35
CA ALA A 721 -42.37 -9.16 -14.20
C ALA A 721 -42.88 -9.75 -15.53
N ARG A 722 -42.79 -8.99 -16.63
CA ARG A 722 -43.17 -9.49 -17.97
C ARG A 722 -42.26 -10.60 -18.46
N GLU A 723 -40.96 -10.47 -18.33
CA GLU A 723 -40.01 -11.48 -18.81
C GLU A 723 -40.07 -12.76 -17.96
N ILE A 724 -40.26 -12.64 -16.63
CA ILE A 724 -40.53 -13.78 -15.73
C ILE A 724 -41.79 -14.54 -16.18
N SER A 725 -42.89 -13.84 -16.48
CA SER A 725 -44.14 -14.45 -16.96
C SER A 725 -44.04 -15.09 -18.36
N VAL A 726 -43.05 -14.72 -19.18
CA VAL A 726 -42.82 -15.37 -20.49
C VAL A 726 -42.05 -16.69 -20.33
N THR A 727 -41.12 -16.78 -19.37
CA THR A 727 -40.41 -18.03 -19.02
C THR A 727 -41.25 -19.05 -18.25
N GLU A 728 -42.39 -18.66 -17.66
CA GLU A 728 -43.29 -19.53 -16.90
C GLU A 728 -43.95 -20.65 -17.73
N GLY A 729 -43.90 -20.59 -19.06
CA GLY A 729 -44.47 -21.63 -19.93
C GLY A 729 -43.68 -22.94 -20.01
N VAL A 730 -42.47 -23.03 -19.43
CA VAL A 730 -41.52 -24.15 -19.69
C VAL A 730 -41.07 -24.88 -18.40
N LEU A 731 -41.54 -24.51 -17.21
CA LEU A 731 -41.08 -25.12 -15.94
C LEU A 731 -42.14 -26.02 -15.26
N ASP A 732 -41.65 -27.12 -14.70
CA ASP A 732 -42.37 -28.21 -14.03
C ASP A 732 -43.33 -27.70 -12.93
N PRO A 733 -44.58 -28.23 -12.83
CA PRO A 733 -45.59 -27.81 -11.86
C PRO A 733 -45.21 -27.84 -10.38
N HIS A 734 -44.07 -28.42 -9.97
CA HIS A 734 -43.68 -28.53 -8.56
C HIS A 734 -43.01 -27.27 -7.96
N ASN A 735 -42.65 -26.25 -8.75
CA ASN A 735 -42.03 -25.00 -8.24
C ASN A 735 -42.98 -23.80 -8.34
N ARG A 736 -44.23 -23.94 -7.89
CA ARG A 736 -45.27 -22.90 -7.99
C ARG A 736 -45.56 -22.11 -6.71
N GLU A 737 -44.93 -22.47 -5.60
CA GLU A 737 -44.83 -21.63 -4.40
C GLU A 737 -43.45 -20.98 -4.38
#